data_AF-A0A7M1XIZ9-F1
#
_entry.id   AF-A0A7M1XIZ9-F1
#
_cell.length_a   1.000
_cell.length_b   1.000
_cell.length_c   1.000
_cell.angle_alpha   90.00
_cell.angle_beta   90.00
_cell.angle_gamma   90.00
#
_symmetry.space_group_name_H-M   'P 1'
#
loop_
_entity.id
_entity.type
_entity.pdbx_description
1 polymer ?
#
loop_
_entity_poly.entity_id
_entity_poly.type
_entity_poly.pdbx_seq_one_letter_code
_entity_poly.pdbx_strand_id
1 'polypeptide(L)'
;MIKGKRGLALAMSLIAISLTACGDEYTYPEANWTDGKIVTIGGQQFTFDNVYKYFEGSKSSAQSYFSVAKNILAQTVTTRTDAILSIVDTKIEKLHDTWKTNARTNGTSYKEEQEKTFKSEGVEDEDELREKYIADEQITQNSDAFLTVKDGTENVNEQYYLSEQHTKDYVKDNAPYHVSHVLIKVDASSSGEGFYNGQISADDAKQIDSVVRSLVSATTFGRTAQLLSDDSSNAQYGELYTKDTMIAMQKDTSYVNEFKLGVYAYDTFLNGKTKNNSTAGDNAATKDIRASLRVPGKTEGAVSDSEVAESISETLVGQGKAFGIPLSACFQMAQIAETESNPIDGSSVTTMNKKSVSARQYPRNILFNNYFNYRGVSFVYDDRAEYPARFLKELKDLATFSSENGKANASAYAALAASIDTTNATDATVKNVFNSPEFAAVEDDLSYKVKEYNYVSRQLDNAQDSKFVDFDGELVNYKSDVETNSTKQTTTLNSAHTSKKILADENGNAIIVARAGTSGDSGYQGLHFIVVNNDPFVADGNGTFANKYQYYRVNVPGAVTTLDSDESVATLQGTAAYSSDYSKHPSFVNFVSPDSTSNTTYNGRRESVEKVIKAALDSEEIALWEYNLAQFKDKYHSDFTTFLGKTTIEGKEVKIADLINQYVTLTKETSVESANDSLDGSWETYIKEINLETALATQRMIPTIGIAAFESGNLTAAMEEICYVD
;
A
#
# COMPACT_ATOMS: atom_id res chain seq x y z
N MET A 1 -5.00 39.08 -7.34
CA MET A 1 -3.97 38.49 -6.45
C MET A 1 -3.22 39.50 -5.59
N ILE A 2 -2.40 40.42 -6.13
CA ILE A 2 -1.48 41.27 -5.31
C ILE A 2 -2.18 42.06 -4.17
N LYS A 3 -3.42 42.53 -4.37
CA LYS A 3 -4.14 43.30 -3.34
C LYS A 3 -4.64 42.46 -2.15
N GLY A 4 -4.93 41.18 -2.33
CA GLY A 4 -5.42 40.31 -1.24
C GLY A 4 -4.35 40.01 -0.18
N LYS A 5 -3.09 39.82 -0.60
CA LYS A 5 -1.96 39.60 0.31
C LYS A 5 -1.66 40.82 1.21
N ARG A 6 -1.91 42.04 0.71
CA ARG A 6 -1.73 43.29 1.46
C ARG A 6 -2.74 43.46 2.60
N GLY A 7 -3.99 43.07 2.39
CA GLY A 7 -5.01 43.13 3.45
C GLY A 7 -4.72 42.16 4.61
N LEU A 8 -4.16 40.97 4.29
CA LEU A 8 -3.78 39.96 5.29
C LEU A 8 -2.59 40.44 6.14
N ALA A 9 -1.57 41.05 5.53
CA ALA A 9 -0.41 41.61 6.22
C ALA A 9 -0.81 42.67 7.27
N LEU A 10 -1.67 43.62 6.87
CA LEU A 10 -2.18 44.67 7.75
C LEU A 10 -3.11 44.14 8.85
N ALA A 11 -3.93 43.12 8.54
CA ALA A 11 -4.83 42.53 9.53
C ALA A 11 -4.08 41.79 10.66
N MET A 12 -2.87 41.27 10.38
CA MET A 12 -2.07 40.54 11.37
C MET A 12 -1.24 41.45 12.28
N SER A 13 -0.79 42.62 11.83
CA SER A 13 -0.04 43.56 12.69
C SER A 13 -0.93 44.32 13.70
N LEU A 14 -2.18 44.61 13.34
CA LEU A 14 -3.05 45.51 14.11
C LEU A 14 -3.72 44.86 15.34
N ILE A 15 -3.64 43.54 15.52
CA ILE A 15 -4.38 42.80 16.58
C ILE A 15 -3.49 42.43 17.78
N ALA A 16 -2.17 42.34 17.62
CA ALA A 16 -1.23 42.00 18.70
C ALA A 16 -1.15 43.04 19.84
N ILE A 17 -1.76 44.23 19.67
CA ILE A 17 -1.60 45.41 20.54
C ILE A 17 -2.76 45.54 21.56
N SER A 18 -3.91 44.91 21.35
CA SER A 18 -5.17 45.26 22.05
C SER A 18 -5.54 44.41 23.28
N LEU A 19 -4.78 43.35 23.61
CA LEU A 19 -5.18 42.34 24.60
C LEU A 19 -4.54 42.46 26.00
N THR A 20 -3.73 43.49 26.27
CA THR A 20 -2.92 43.62 27.50
C THR A 20 -3.35 44.72 28.47
N ALA A 21 -4.51 45.35 28.30
CA ALA A 21 -5.02 46.41 29.19
C ALA A 21 -6.44 46.12 29.70
N CYS A 22 -6.55 45.73 30.98
CA CYS A 22 -7.81 45.64 31.71
C CYS A 22 -7.75 46.62 32.90
N GLY A 23 -8.80 47.42 33.15
CA GLY A 23 -8.78 48.49 34.16
C GLY A 23 -9.99 49.44 34.17
N ASP A 24 -11.13 48.90 34.61
CA ASP A 24 -12.20 49.50 35.44
C ASP A 24 -12.94 50.84 35.14
N GLU A 25 -14.26 50.75 35.39
CA GLU A 25 -15.28 51.78 35.72
C GLU A 25 -15.66 52.91 34.72
N TYR A 26 -16.88 52.86 34.14
CA TYR A 26 -18.11 53.40 34.77
C TYR A 26 -19.40 53.10 33.95
N THR A 27 -20.59 53.32 34.50
CA THR A 27 -21.89 52.74 34.06
C THR A 27 -22.81 53.65 33.20
N TYR A 28 -23.76 52.98 32.52
CA TYR A 28 -24.72 53.41 31.46
C TYR A 28 -25.59 54.67 31.65
N PRO A 29 -26.06 55.23 30.51
CA PRO A 29 -27.51 55.26 30.21
C PRO A 29 -27.89 54.72 28.81
N GLU A 30 -29.17 54.39 28.61
CA GLU A 30 -29.66 53.47 27.55
C GLU A 30 -30.04 54.05 26.17
N ALA A 31 -29.79 53.22 25.15
CA ALA A 31 -30.63 52.92 23.97
C ALA A 31 -31.03 53.98 22.91
N ASN A 32 -30.33 53.94 21.76
CA ASN A 32 -30.92 53.69 20.43
C ASN A 32 -29.86 53.27 19.38
N TRP A 33 -30.23 52.40 18.43
CA TRP A 33 -29.36 51.76 17.43
C TRP A 33 -29.20 52.69 16.20
N THR A 34 -28.15 52.68 15.35
CA THR A 34 -27.42 51.57 14.67
C THR A 34 -25.97 51.90 14.26
N ASP A 35 -25.23 50.88 13.77
CA ASP A 35 -24.01 50.91 12.93
C ASP A 35 -22.63 51.34 13.52
N GLY A 36 -22.03 50.42 14.30
CA GLY A 36 -20.95 49.58 13.75
C GLY A 36 -19.53 50.17 13.63
N LYS A 37 -18.86 50.49 14.76
CA LYS A 37 -17.44 50.91 14.83
C LYS A 37 -16.72 50.57 16.16
N ILE A 38 -15.39 50.45 16.33
CA ILE A 38 -14.16 50.22 15.49
C ILE A 38 -12.94 49.96 16.43
N VAL A 39 -11.89 49.23 16.00
CA VAL A 39 -10.54 49.28 16.65
C VAL A 39 -9.75 50.50 16.14
N THR A 40 -9.31 51.38 17.05
CA THR A 40 -8.68 52.67 16.69
C THR A 40 -7.16 52.61 16.82
N ILE A 41 -6.43 52.95 15.76
CA ILE A 41 -4.96 53.03 15.73
C ILE A 41 -4.55 54.33 15.03
N GLY A 42 -3.56 55.05 15.58
CA GLY A 42 -3.04 56.32 15.02
C GLY A 42 -4.04 57.48 14.91
N GLY A 43 -5.24 57.37 15.50
CA GLY A 43 -6.32 58.35 15.32
C GLY A 43 -7.12 58.19 14.02
N GLN A 44 -6.85 57.17 13.21
CA GLN A 44 -7.72 56.77 12.09
C GLN A 44 -8.56 55.53 12.43
N GLN A 45 -9.68 55.38 11.72
CA GLN A 45 -10.76 54.46 12.03
C GLN A 45 -10.93 53.40 10.93
N PHE A 46 -10.60 52.13 11.21
CA PHE A 46 -10.66 51.02 10.24
C PHE A 46 -11.80 50.03 10.53
N THR A 47 -12.75 49.87 9.61
CA THR A 47 -13.84 48.87 9.68
C THR A 47 -13.45 47.53 9.03
N PHE A 48 -14.03 46.43 9.52
CA PHE A 48 -13.97 45.11 8.86
C PHE A 48 -14.55 45.13 7.42
N ASP A 49 -15.48 46.05 7.11
CA ASP A 49 -15.97 46.33 5.74
C ASP A 49 -14.86 46.58 4.71
N ASN A 50 -13.70 47.10 5.13
CA ASN A 50 -12.58 47.36 4.24
C ASN A 50 -11.88 46.07 3.76
N VAL A 51 -11.98 44.98 4.53
CA VAL A 51 -11.54 43.63 4.12
C VAL A 51 -12.56 43.02 3.14
N TYR A 52 -13.85 43.27 3.38
CA TYR A 52 -14.96 42.69 2.61
C TYR A 52 -14.96 43.03 1.10
N LYS A 53 -14.57 44.25 0.74
CA LYS A 53 -14.56 44.71 -0.67
C LYS A 53 -13.54 44.01 -1.58
N TYR A 54 -12.68 43.14 -1.04
CA TYR A 54 -11.62 42.48 -1.82
C TYR A 54 -11.93 41.07 -2.33
N PHE A 55 -13.06 40.44 -1.92
CA PHE A 55 -13.22 38.98 -2.08
C PHE A 55 -14.53 38.47 -2.69
N GLU A 56 -15.49 39.33 -3.07
CA GLU A 56 -16.55 39.06 -4.08
C GLU A 56 -17.50 37.84 -3.90
N GLY A 57 -17.63 37.25 -2.70
CA GLY A 57 -18.76 36.35 -2.36
C GLY A 57 -18.78 34.94 -3.00
N SER A 58 -17.63 34.28 -3.11
CA SER A 58 -17.47 32.92 -3.66
C SER A 58 -16.81 31.95 -2.66
N LYS A 59 -16.58 30.67 -3.04
CA LYS A 59 -15.80 29.69 -2.23
C LYS A 59 -14.43 30.26 -1.80
N SER A 60 -13.81 31.07 -2.66
CA SER A 60 -12.55 31.80 -2.39
C SER A 60 -12.66 32.81 -1.24
N SER A 61 -13.84 33.40 -1.01
CA SER A 61 -14.07 34.32 0.10
C SER A 61 -14.16 33.58 1.43
N ALA A 62 -14.85 32.43 1.46
CA ALA A 62 -14.97 31.61 2.67
C ALA A 62 -13.60 31.09 3.15
N GLN A 63 -12.77 30.62 2.21
CA GLN A 63 -11.36 30.31 2.46
C GLN A 63 -10.58 31.53 3.00
N SER A 64 -10.83 32.73 2.48
CA SER A 64 -10.18 33.96 2.96
C SER A 64 -10.60 34.34 4.39
N TYR A 65 -11.88 34.17 4.76
CA TYR A 65 -12.34 34.35 6.14
C TYR A 65 -11.69 33.35 7.09
N PHE A 66 -11.61 32.08 6.69
CA PHE A 66 -10.92 31.05 7.45
C PHE A 66 -9.43 31.40 7.66
N SER A 67 -8.69 31.76 6.61
CA SER A 67 -7.26 32.12 6.73
C SER A 67 -7.02 33.31 7.67
N VAL A 68 -7.83 34.36 7.60
CA VAL A 68 -7.73 35.53 8.50
C VAL A 68 -8.06 35.14 9.93
N ALA A 69 -9.20 34.46 10.14
CA ALA A 69 -9.64 34.04 11.47
C ALA A 69 -8.64 33.09 12.14
N LYS A 70 -8.09 32.13 11.39
CA LYS A 70 -7.05 31.18 11.85
C LYS A 70 -5.81 31.90 12.36
N ASN A 71 -5.30 32.88 11.61
CA ASN A 71 -4.11 33.62 11.98
C ASN A 71 -4.32 34.48 13.24
N ILE A 72 -5.49 35.15 13.35
CA ILE A 72 -5.89 35.90 14.54
C ILE A 72 -5.98 34.98 15.76
N LEU A 73 -6.62 33.82 15.60
CA LEU A 73 -6.80 32.85 16.66
C LEU A 73 -5.45 32.32 17.17
N ALA A 74 -4.55 31.94 16.25
CA ALA A 74 -3.18 31.48 16.54
C ALA A 74 -2.37 32.52 17.35
N GLN A 75 -2.41 33.79 16.95
CA GLN A 75 -1.78 34.90 17.68
C GLN A 75 -2.41 35.10 19.08
N THR A 76 -3.72 34.92 19.21
CA THR A 76 -4.44 35.18 20.46
C THR A 76 -4.15 34.11 21.51
N VAL A 77 -4.08 32.83 21.10
CA VAL A 77 -3.72 31.75 22.03
C VAL A 77 -2.23 31.77 22.37
N THR A 78 -1.36 32.18 21.45
CA THR A 78 0.11 32.14 21.60
C THR A 78 0.65 33.39 22.28
N THR A 79 1.13 33.26 23.51
CA THR A 79 1.70 34.37 24.28
C THR A 79 2.94 34.95 23.60
N ARG A 80 2.99 36.29 23.48
CA ARG A 80 4.18 37.04 23.05
C ARG A 80 5.28 36.94 24.11
N THR A 81 6.41 36.34 23.77
CA THR A 81 7.54 36.09 24.69
C THR A 81 8.77 36.94 24.31
N ASP A 82 9.71 37.08 25.25
CA ASP A 82 11.00 37.74 24.99
C ASP A 82 11.82 37.01 23.90
N ALA A 83 11.63 35.70 23.75
CA ALA A 83 12.25 34.92 22.67
C ALA A 83 11.71 35.33 21.29
N ILE A 84 10.39 35.47 21.14
CA ILE A 84 9.74 35.99 19.91
C ILE A 84 10.29 37.39 19.58
N LEU A 85 10.33 38.27 20.58
CA LEU A 85 10.86 39.64 20.41
C LEU A 85 12.32 39.62 19.93
N SER A 86 13.18 38.83 20.58
CA SER A 86 14.61 38.73 20.22
C SER A 86 14.85 38.15 18.83
N ILE A 87 14.03 37.19 18.37
CA ILE A 87 14.10 36.63 17.01
C ILE A 87 13.76 37.71 15.99
N VAL A 88 12.70 38.48 16.22
CA VAL A 88 12.26 39.53 15.30
C VAL A 88 13.22 40.72 15.29
N ASP A 89 13.74 41.15 16.45
CA ASP A 89 14.73 42.24 16.52
C ASP A 89 15.99 41.87 15.73
N THR A 90 16.49 40.63 15.87
CA THR A 90 17.59 40.10 15.06
C THR A 90 17.28 40.09 13.55
N LYS A 91 16.01 39.85 13.17
CA LYS A 91 15.57 39.87 11.77
C LYS A 91 15.51 41.30 11.21
N ILE A 92 15.05 42.27 12.00
CA ILE A 92 15.06 43.69 11.65
C ILE A 92 16.51 44.17 11.50
N GLU A 93 17.41 43.91 12.46
CA GLU A 93 18.83 44.28 12.35
C GLU A 93 19.50 43.76 11.06
N LYS A 94 19.20 42.52 10.65
CA LYS A 94 19.67 41.95 9.38
C LYS A 94 19.10 42.66 8.15
N LEU A 95 17.88 43.21 8.22
CA LEU A 95 17.33 44.05 7.15
C LEU A 95 18.05 45.39 7.05
N HIS A 96 18.39 46.04 8.17
CA HIS A 96 19.22 47.26 8.17
C HIS A 96 20.53 47.06 7.39
N ASP A 97 21.22 45.93 7.60
CA ASP A 97 22.45 45.61 6.86
C ASP A 97 22.21 45.17 5.41
N THR A 98 21.07 44.52 5.13
CA THR A 98 20.64 44.18 3.76
C THR A 98 20.37 45.44 2.93
N TRP A 99 19.65 46.42 3.48
CA TRP A 99 19.38 47.70 2.81
C TRP A 99 20.66 48.50 2.55
N LYS A 100 21.59 48.56 3.51
CA LYS A 100 22.93 49.17 3.31
C LYS A 100 23.70 48.50 2.17
N THR A 101 23.62 47.17 2.08
CA THR A 101 24.33 46.38 1.06
C THR A 101 23.70 46.56 -0.32
N ASN A 102 22.38 46.45 -0.43
CA ASN A 102 21.64 46.64 -1.67
C ASN A 102 21.79 48.06 -2.22
N ALA A 103 21.76 49.09 -1.36
CA ALA A 103 21.99 50.47 -1.76
C ALA A 103 23.36 50.65 -2.45
N ARG A 104 24.43 50.08 -1.87
CA ARG A 104 25.78 50.10 -2.45
C ARG A 104 25.87 49.33 -3.77
N THR A 105 25.24 48.17 -3.85
CA THR A 105 25.28 47.29 -5.05
C THR A 105 24.46 47.85 -6.21
N ASN A 106 23.28 48.39 -5.93
CA ASN A 106 22.31 48.83 -6.94
C ASN A 106 22.47 50.31 -7.33
N GLY A 107 23.30 51.07 -6.63
CA GLY A 107 23.45 52.52 -6.82
C GLY A 107 22.25 53.33 -6.35
N THR A 108 21.45 52.77 -5.43
CA THR A 108 20.22 53.36 -4.87
C THR A 108 20.47 53.93 -3.47
N SER A 109 19.51 54.67 -2.92
CA SER A 109 19.60 55.12 -1.53
C SER A 109 19.15 54.03 -0.55
N TYR A 110 19.66 54.09 0.68
CA TYR A 110 19.19 53.23 1.79
C TYR A 110 17.67 53.29 1.97
N LYS A 111 17.11 54.51 1.90
CA LYS A 111 15.67 54.76 2.04
C LYS A 111 14.86 54.14 0.90
N GLU A 112 15.38 54.15 -0.34
CA GLU A 112 14.73 53.47 -1.46
C GLU A 112 14.69 51.95 -1.28
N GLU A 113 15.72 51.33 -0.71
CA GLU A 113 15.71 49.88 -0.42
C GLU A 113 14.76 49.55 0.74
N GLN A 114 14.70 50.40 1.77
CA GLN A 114 13.74 50.29 2.89
C GLN A 114 12.29 50.43 2.41
N GLU A 115 11.97 51.48 1.65
CA GLU A 115 10.64 51.72 1.07
C GLU A 115 10.21 50.61 0.10
N LYS A 116 11.16 49.99 -0.64
CA LYS A 116 10.88 48.78 -1.43
C LYS A 116 10.43 47.61 -0.56
N THR A 117 11.12 47.35 0.55
CA THR A 117 10.74 46.29 1.50
C THR A 117 9.37 46.56 2.12
N PHE A 118 9.11 47.77 2.63
CA PHE A 118 7.79 48.12 3.18
C PHE A 118 6.67 47.92 2.15
N LYS A 119 6.88 48.38 0.91
CA LYS A 119 5.94 48.22 -0.20
C LYS A 119 5.73 46.75 -0.65
N SER A 120 6.72 45.88 -0.50
CA SER A 120 6.59 44.45 -0.78
C SER A 120 5.89 43.68 0.33
N GLU A 121 6.17 44.02 1.60
CA GLU A 121 5.57 43.41 2.79
C GLU A 121 4.14 43.92 3.04
N GLY A 122 3.81 45.12 2.54
CA GLY A 122 2.48 45.72 2.62
C GLY A 122 2.25 46.58 3.87
N VAL A 123 3.33 47.15 4.41
CA VAL A 123 3.36 48.02 5.61
C VAL A 123 3.80 49.44 5.24
N GLU A 124 3.56 50.41 6.12
CA GLU A 124 3.94 51.82 5.91
C GLU A 124 5.30 52.19 6.54
N ASP A 125 5.68 51.56 7.66
CA ASP A 125 6.93 51.84 8.39
C ASP A 125 7.58 50.60 9.03
N GLU A 126 8.66 50.83 9.81
CA GLU A 126 9.45 49.78 10.46
C GLU A 126 8.76 49.20 11.70
N ASP A 127 7.93 49.98 12.40
CA ASP A 127 7.18 49.52 13.58
C ASP A 127 6.05 48.58 13.14
N GLU A 128 5.32 48.92 12.06
CA GLU A 128 4.37 48.02 11.41
C GLU A 128 5.05 46.75 10.87
N LEU A 129 6.24 46.86 10.28
CA LEU A 129 7.02 45.70 9.83
C LEU A 129 7.40 44.77 10.99
N ARG A 130 7.81 45.36 12.11
CA ARG A 130 8.20 44.64 13.32
C ARG A 130 7.02 43.91 13.95
N GLU A 131 5.89 44.58 14.14
CA GLU A 131 4.67 43.95 14.68
C GLU A 131 4.11 42.89 13.72
N LYS A 132 4.20 43.10 12.40
CA LYS A 132 3.92 42.05 11.41
C LYS A 132 4.81 40.82 11.61
N TYR A 133 6.12 40.98 11.78
CA TYR A 133 7.03 39.85 11.97
C TYR A 133 6.84 39.17 13.34
N ILE A 134 6.43 39.89 14.39
CA ILE A 134 6.00 39.29 15.66
C ILE A 134 4.75 38.43 15.47
N ALA A 135 3.77 38.93 14.73
CA ALA A 135 2.55 38.19 14.41
C ALA A 135 2.83 36.94 13.55
N ASP A 136 3.71 37.05 12.55
CA ASP A 136 4.17 35.91 11.74
C ASP A 136 4.92 34.87 12.62
N GLU A 137 5.78 35.30 13.54
CA GLU A 137 6.53 34.43 14.47
C GLU A 137 5.61 33.76 15.52
N GLN A 138 4.59 34.46 16.03
CA GLN A 138 3.56 33.85 16.88
C GLN A 138 2.80 32.74 16.15
N ILE A 139 2.50 32.92 14.86
CA ILE A 139 1.87 31.88 14.03
C ILE A 139 2.84 30.70 13.82
N THR A 140 4.13 30.96 13.59
CA THR A 140 5.16 29.91 13.50
C THR A 140 5.24 29.09 14.79
N GLN A 141 5.44 29.73 15.95
CA GLN A 141 5.53 29.03 17.23
C GLN A 141 4.22 28.33 17.65
N ASN A 142 3.06 28.86 17.24
CA ASN A 142 1.78 28.17 17.40
C ASN A 142 1.75 26.84 16.63
N SER A 143 2.19 26.88 15.36
CA SER A 143 2.29 25.70 14.51
C SER A 143 3.31 24.70 15.06
N ASP A 144 4.49 25.15 15.48
CA ASP A 144 5.53 24.28 16.03
C ASP A 144 5.11 23.62 17.35
N ALA A 145 4.35 24.33 18.21
CA ALA A 145 3.82 23.78 19.46
C ALA A 145 2.71 22.74 19.26
N PHE A 146 1.94 22.86 18.16
CA PHE A 146 1.00 21.85 17.69
C PHE A 146 1.74 20.63 17.11
N LEU A 147 2.70 20.87 16.20
CA LEU A 147 3.48 19.86 15.46
C LEU A 147 4.60 19.19 16.27
N THR A 148 4.43 19.04 17.59
CA THR A 148 5.46 18.45 18.46
C THR A 148 5.07 17.06 18.96
N VAL A 149 6.07 16.21 19.19
CA VAL A 149 5.89 14.87 19.77
C VAL A 149 5.38 15.02 21.21
N LYS A 150 4.43 14.17 21.60
CA LYS A 150 3.88 14.07 22.95
C LYS A 150 4.11 12.68 23.52
N ASP A 151 4.24 12.59 24.84
CA ASP A 151 4.21 11.31 25.55
C ASP A 151 2.78 10.73 25.52
N GLY A 152 2.67 9.40 25.58
CA GLY A 152 1.41 8.67 25.54
C GLY A 152 0.52 8.99 26.74
N THR A 153 -0.80 9.02 26.51
CA THR A 153 -1.79 9.34 27.55
C THR A 153 -2.10 8.13 28.43
N GLU A 154 -2.09 6.93 27.84
CA GLU A 154 -2.25 5.66 28.56
C GLU A 154 -0.90 5.12 29.09
N ASN A 155 0.20 5.38 28.38
CA ASN A 155 1.56 4.94 28.74
C ASN A 155 2.59 6.04 28.47
N VAL A 156 3.14 6.63 29.54
CA VAL A 156 4.15 7.72 29.48
C VAL A 156 5.50 7.30 28.86
N ASN A 157 5.73 5.99 28.66
CA ASN A 157 6.92 5.49 27.99
C ASN A 157 6.74 5.40 26.47
N GLU A 158 5.51 5.53 25.96
CA GLU A 158 5.21 5.62 24.54
C GLU A 158 5.23 7.09 24.10
N GLN A 159 5.58 7.33 22.84
CA GLN A 159 5.61 8.67 22.27
C GLN A 159 4.88 8.68 20.92
N TYR A 160 4.08 9.71 20.71
CA TYR A 160 3.23 9.88 19.54
C TYR A 160 3.46 11.25 18.90
N TYR A 161 3.38 11.30 17.57
CA TYR A 161 3.38 12.56 16.87
C TYR A 161 1.99 13.23 17.02
N LEU A 162 1.96 14.51 17.40
CA LEU A 162 0.76 15.30 17.77
C LEU A 162 0.03 14.78 19.03
N SER A 163 -0.46 13.55 19.01
CA SER A 163 -1.08 12.86 20.14
C SER A 163 -1.34 11.38 19.85
N GLU A 164 -1.60 10.62 20.91
CA GLU A 164 -2.10 9.26 20.83
C GLU A 164 -3.42 9.16 20.03
N GLN A 165 -4.35 10.09 20.25
CA GLN A 165 -5.63 10.13 19.51
C GLN A 165 -5.43 10.38 18.01
N HIS A 166 -4.56 11.31 17.62
CA HIS A 166 -4.25 11.53 16.19
C HIS A 166 -3.62 10.28 15.54
N THR A 167 -2.90 9.46 16.31
CA THR A 167 -2.35 8.19 15.81
C THR A 167 -3.43 7.10 15.72
N LYS A 168 -4.40 7.08 16.65
CA LYS A 168 -5.62 6.24 16.57
C LYS A 168 -6.45 6.60 15.33
N ASP A 169 -6.70 7.89 15.09
CA ASP A 169 -7.45 8.41 13.95
C ASP A 169 -6.71 8.10 12.62
N TYR A 170 -5.40 8.33 12.57
CA TYR A 170 -4.54 7.95 11.44
C TYR A 170 -4.71 6.48 11.03
N VAL A 171 -4.65 5.54 11.98
CA VAL A 171 -4.80 4.10 11.70
C VAL A 171 -6.22 3.76 11.28
N LYS A 172 -7.23 4.32 11.96
CA LYS A 172 -8.65 4.11 11.63
C LYS A 172 -8.97 4.54 10.20
N ASP A 173 -8.58 5.76 9.86
CA ASP A 173 -9.06 6.41 8.64
C ASP A 173 -8.23 6.01 7.42
N ASN A 174 -6.96 5.60 7.58
CA ASN A 174 -6.06 5.30 6.45
C ASN A 174 -5.69 3.83 6.30
N ALA A 175 -6.02 2.98 7.29
CA ALA A 175 -5.74 1.54 7.32
C ALA A 175 -4.30 1.18 6.87
N PRO A 176 -3.25 1.71 7.52
CA PRO A 176 -1.87 1.60 7.06
C PRO A 176 -1.32 0.17 7.25
N TYR A 177 -0.95 -0.47 6.14
CA TYR A 177 -0.29 -1.78 6.09
C TYR A 177 1.22 -1.63 5.94
N HIS A 178 2.00 -2.24 6.85
CA HIS A 178 3.42 -2.42 6.60
C HIS A 178 3.64 -3.69 5.78
N VAL A 179 4.19 -3.57 4.58
CA VAL A 179 4.36 -4.67 3.62
C VAL A 179 5.78 -4.76 3.09
N SER A 180 6.18 -5.96 2.68
CA SER A 180 7.40 -6.20 1.90
C SER A 180 7.09 -7.05 0.68
N HIS A 181 7.87 -6.88 -0.40
CA HIS A 181 7.72 -7.68 -1.62
C HIS A 181 9.04 -8.15 -2.23
N VAL A 182 8.98 -9.27 -2.94
CA VAL A 182 9.96 -9.65 -3.96
C VAL A 182 9.29 -9.45 -5.31
N LEU A 183 9.92 -8.67 -6.17
CA LEU A 183 9.49 -8.49 -7.55
C LEU A 183 10.28 -9.39 -8.50
N ILE A 184 9.57 -10.09 -9.39
CA ILE A 184 10.13 -10.67 -10.60
C ILE A 184 9.51 -9.96 -11.80
N LYS A 185 10.31 -9.28 -12.63
CA LYS A 185 9.83 -8.73 -13.91
C LYS A 185 9.68 -9.86 -14.92
N VAL A 186 8.65 -9.77 -15.76
CA VAL A 186 8.36 -10.79 -16.79
C VAL A 186 7.96 -10.12 -18.10
N ASP A 187 8.30 -10.76 -19.23
CA ASP A 187 8.02 -10.22 -20.58
C ASP A 187 6.52 -10.24 -20.96
N ALA A 188 5.67 -10.91 -20.17
CA ALA A 188 4.26 -11.10 -20.49
C ALA A 188 3.47 -9.77 -20.46
N SER A 189 2.76 -9.46 -21.54
CA SER A 189 1.84 -8.31 -21.65
C SER A 189 0.72 -8.36 -20.60
N SER A 190 0.32 -7.20 -20.05
CA SER A 190 -0.92 -7.08 -19.24
C SER A 190 -2.19 -6.83 -20.05
N SER A 191 -2.15 -6.91 -21.38
CA SER A 191 -3.27 -6.50 -22.22
C SER A 191 -3.53 -7.42 -23.40
N GLY A 192 -4.78 -7.41 -23.88
CA GLY A 192 -5.23 -8.23 -25.00
C GLY A 192 -5.11 -9.72 -24.70
N GLU A 193 -4.39 -10.45 -25.55
CA GLU A 193 -4.14 -11.88 -25.38
C GLU A 193 -3.28 -12.19 -24.14
N GLY A 194 -2.53 -11.21 -23.63
CA GLY A 194 -1.69 -11.36 -22.43
C GLY A 194 -2.47 -11.74 -21.16
N PHE A 195 -3.80 -11.58 -21.13
CA PHE A 195 -4.66 -12.07 -20.05
C PHE A 195 -4.75 -13.60 -19.96
N TYR A 196 -4.49 -14.35 -21.03
CA TYR A 196 -4.59 -15.82 -21.03
C TYR A 196 -3.47 -16.53 -21.80
N ASN A 197 -2.59 -15.77 -22.44
CA ASN A 197 -1.54 -16.25 -23.34
C ASN A 197 -0.28 -15.37 -23.26
N GLY A 198 0.10 -15.01 -22.03
CA GLY A 198 1.35 -14.34 -21.73
C GLY A 198 2.56 -15.18 -22.16
N GLN A 199 3.61 -14.51 -22.63
CA GLN A 199 4.87 -15.11 -23.03
C GLN A 199 5.97 -14.57 -22.13
N ILE A 200 6.79 -15.47 -21.58
CA ILE A 200 7.92 -15.14 -20.72
C ILE A 200 9.22 -15.64 -21.34
N SER A 201 10.35 -15.06 -20.95
CA SER A 201 11.67 -15.53 -21.37
C SER A 201 12.06 -16.82 -20.62
N ALA A 202 13.13 -17.48 -21.08
CA ALA A 202 13.73 -18.58 -20.33
C ALA A 202 14.39 -18.10 -19.01
N ASP A 203 14.80 -16.82 -18.94
CA ASP A 203 15.42 -16.24 -17.74
C ASP A 203 14.35 -15.84 -16.71
N ASP A 204 13.19 -15.34 -17.12
CA ASP A 204 12.01 -15.11 -16.28
C ASP A 204 11.65 -16.39 -15.50
N ALA A 205 11.57 -17.52 -16.23
CA ALA A 205 11.26 -18.84 -15.67
C ALA A 205 12.30 -19.31 -14.64
N LYS A 206 13.59 -19.05 -14.88
CA LYS A 206 14.69 -19.35 -13.94
C LYS A 206 14.68 -18.42 -12.73
N GLN A 207 14.24 -17.17 -12.89
CA GLN A 207 14.12 -16.21 -11.80
C GLN A 207 12.97 -16.61 -10.84
N ILE A 208 11.85 -17.10 -11.38
CA ILE A 208 10.75 -17.70 -10.59
C ILE A 208 11.26 -18.86 -9.74
N ASP A 209 11.96 -19.84 -10.32
CA ASP A 209 12.59 -20.94 -9.58
C ASP A 209 13.58 -20.45 -8.52
N SER A 210 14.41 -19.45 -8.86
CA SER A 210 15.43 -18.91 -7.95
C SER A 210 14.83 -18.20 -6.73
N VAL A 211 13.79 -17.38 -6.92
CA VAL A 211 13.04 -16.74 -5.83
C VAL A 211 12.33 -17.78 -4.97
N VAL A 212 11.57 -18.70 -5.58
CA VAL A 212 10.82 -19.70 -4.82
C VAL A 212 11.76 -20.63 -4.04
N ARG A 213 12.88 -21.09 -4.63
CA ARG A 213 13.92 -21.86 -3.92
C ARG A 213 14.51 -21.10 -2.74
N SER A 214 14.68 -19.78 -2.85
CA SER A 214 15.14 -18.95 -1.74
C SER A 214 14.09 -18.89 -0.63
N LEU A 215 12.82 -18.65 -0.96
CA LEU A 215 11.72 -18.55 0.00
C LEU A 215 11.45 -19.86 0.77
N VAL A 216 11.55 -21.03 0.13
CA VAL A 216 11.36 -22.34 0.81
C VAL A 216 12.59 -22.82 1.61
N SER A 217 13.71 -22.10 1.54
CA SER A 217 14.95 -22.45 2.24
C SER A 217 15.05 -21.78 3.62
N ALA A 218 16.18 -21.94 4.31
CA ALA A 218 16.48 -21.19 5.54
C ALA A 218 16.65 -19.66 5.34
N THR A 219 16.54 -19.16 4.10
CA THR A 219 16.69 -17.73 3.80
C THR A 219 15.47 -16.94 4.28
N THR A 220 15.69 -15.75 4.82
CA THR A 220 14.59 -14.84 5.20
C THR A 220 13.91 -14.23 3.97
N PHE A 221 12.66 -13.78 4.12
CA PHE A 221 11.95 -13.06 3.06
C PHE A 221 12.77 -11.84 2.62
N GLY A 222 13.21 -11.02 3.60
CA GLY A 222 13.95 -9.80 3.30
C GLY A 222 15.30 -10.04 2.63
N ARG A 223 16.02 -11.12 2.99
CA ARG A 223 17.28 -11.50 2.31
C ARG A 223 17.02 -12.02 0.91
N THR A 224 15.88 -12.69 0.67
CA THR A 224 15.45 -13.09 -0.68
C THR A 224 15.19 -11.85 -1.54
N ALA A 225 14.42 -10.88 -1.03
CA ALA A 225 14.17 -9.63 -1.73
C ALA A 225 15.45 -8.86 -2.06
N GLN A 226 16.38 -8.74 -1.10
CA GLN A 226 17.67 -8.09 -1.31
C GLN A 226 18.54 -8.72 -2.41
N LEU A 227 18.43 -10.04 -2.60
CA LEU A 227 19.25 -10.77 -3.57
C LEU A 227 18.61 -10.92 -4.94
N LEU A 228 17.27 -10.99 -5.01
CA LEU A 228 16.54 -11.48 -6.19
C LEU A 228 15.35 -10.60 -6.62
N SER A 229 15.04 -9.51 -5.92
CA SER A 229 13.97 -8.59 -6.34
C SER A 229 14.47 -7.63 -7.42
N ASP A 230 13.74 -7.57 -8.54
CA ASP A 230 13.94 -6.60 -9.63
C ASP A 230 13.46 -5.18 -9.30
N ASP A 231 12.86 -4.98 -8.12
CA ASP A 231 12.45 -3.67 -7.63
C ASP A 231 13.54 -2.98 -6.80
N SER A 232 13.53 -1.66 -6.82
CA SER A 232 14.44 -0.81 -6.04
C SER A 232 14.34 -1.02 -4.52
N SER A 233 13.23 -1.55 -4.00
CA SER A 233 13.07 -1.97 -2.60
C SER A 233 14.06 -3.06 -2.16
N ASN A 234 14.79 -3.71 -3.07
CA ASN A 234 15.84 -4.67 -2.72
C ASN A 234 16.92 -4.07 -1.78
N ALA A 235 17.19 -2.77 -1.90
CA ALA A 235 18.08 -2.03 -1.01
C ALA A 235 17.53 -1.87 0.43
N GLN A 236 16.22 -2.06 0.61
CA GLN A 236 15.48 -2.05 1.87
C GLN A 236 14.92 -3.45 2.20
N TYR A 237 15.57 -4.53 1.73
CA TYR A 237 15.13 -5.91 2.00
C TYR A 237 13.68 -6.18 1.57
N GLY A 238 13.22 -5.52 0.51
CA GLY A 238 11.86 -5.66 -0.01
C GLY A 238 10.81 -4.81 0.70
N GLU A 239 11.13 -4.14 1.82
CA GLU A 239 10.21 -3.21 2.49
C GLU A 239 9.75 -2.13 1.52
N LEU A 240 8.44 -1.92 1.38
CA LEU A 240 7.88 -0.80 0.63
C LEU A 240 7.91 0.48 1.47
N TYR A 241 9.10 0.76 2.00
CA TYR A 241 9.45 1.94 2.77
C TYR A 241 10.28 2.90 1.90
N THR A 242 9.78 4.13 1.71
CA THR A 242 10.59 5.25 1.24
C THR A 242 10.79 6.25 2.37
N LYS A 243 12.04 6.69 2.56
CA LYS A 243 12.38 7.76 3.52
C LYS A 243 11.52 9.00 3.30
N ASP A 244 11.17 9.27 2.05
CA ASP A 244 10.53 10.51 1.65
C ASP A 244 9.02 10.58 1.93
N THR A 245 8.23 9.51 1.81
CA THR A 245 6.76 9.60 2.07
C THR A 245 6.04 8.32 2.46
N MET A 246 6.57 7.12 2.22
CA MET A 246 5.76 5.89 2.30
C MET A 246 6.34 4.97 3.38
N ILE A 247 5.68 4.85 4.54
CA ILE A 247 6.02 3.81 5.56
C ILE A 247 5.12 2.57 5.45
N ALA A 248 3.99 2.74 4.76
CA ALA A 248 2.90 1.78 4.72
C ALA A 248 2.11 1.99 3.42
N MET A 249 1.49 0.91 2.95
CA MET A 249 0.43 0.97 1.96
C MET A 249 -0.86 1.44 2.64
N GLN A 250 -1.49 2.48 2.09
CA GLN A 250 -2.69 3.12 2.61
C GLN A 250 -3.76 3.18 1.51
N LYS A 251 -5.01 3.50 1.88
CA LYS A 251 -6.14 3.66 0.93
C LYS A 251 -5.78 4.50 -0.32
N ASP A 252 -5.12 5.64 -0.12
CA ASP A 252 -4.78 6.67 -1.10
C ASP A 252 -3.42 6.47 -1.79
N THR A 253 -2.53 5.64 -1.24
CA THR A 253 -1.24 5.34 -1.91
C THR A 253 -1.46 4.73 -3.30
N SER A 254 -0.76 5.29 -4.30
CA SER A 254 -0.75 4.76 -5.66
C SER A 254 0.09 3.48 -5.72
N TYR A 255 -0.61 2.36 -5.88
CA TYR A 255 -0.06 1.05 -6.19
C TYR A 255 -0.88 0.43 -7.32
N VAL A 256 -0.32 -0.58 -8.00
CA VAL A 256 -1.09 -1.43 -8.91
C VAL A 256 -2.22 -2.14 -8.14
N ASN A 257 -3.39 -2.22 -8.75
CA ASN A 257 -4.62 -2.63 -8.07
C ASN A 257 -4.53 -4.07 -7.56
N GLU A 258 -3.91 -4.97 -8.33
CA GLU A 258 -3.74 -6.38 -7.98
C GLU A 258 -2.91 -6.57 -6.71
N PHE A 259 -1.95 -5.68 -6.46
CA PHE A 259 -1.18 -5.66 -5.21
C PHE A 259 -2.04 -5.13 -4.06
N LYS A 260 -2.54 -3.90 -4.16
CA LYS A 260 -3.20 -3.21 -3.04
C LYS A 260 -4.54 -3.85 -2.67
N LEU A 261 -5.39 -4.05 -3.67
CA LEU A 261 -6.73 -4.58 -3.48
C LEU A 261 -6.71 -6.10 -3.28
N GLY A 262 -5.71 -6.80 -3.82
CA GLY A 262 -5.45 -8.22 -3.52
C GLY A 262 -5.15 -8.46 -2.04
N VAL A 263 -4.30 -7.64 -1.42
CA VAL A 263 -4.06 -7.68 0.04
C VAL A 263 -5.34 -7.39 0.83
N TYR A 264 -6.06 -6.31 0.50
CA TYR A 264 -7.32 -5.97 1.19
C TYR A 264 -8.39 -7.06 1.07
N ALA A 265 -8.46 -7.75 -0.08
CA ALA A 265 -9.36 -8.87 -0.30
C ALA A 265 -8.92 -10.13 0.46
N TYR A 266 -7.61 -10.41 0.52
CA TYR A 266 -7.07 -11.50 1.36
C TYR A 266 -7.46 -11.32 2.83
N ASP A 267 -7.23 -10.14 3.42
CA ASP A 267 -7.54 -9.89 4.83
C ASP A 267 -9.04 -9.81 5.13
N THR A 268 -9.86 -9.59 4.12
CA THR A 268 -11.33 -9.56 4.27
C THR A 268 -11.95 -10.96 4.18
N PHE A 269 -11.46 -11.82 3.28
CA PHE A 269 -12.13 -13.07 2.92
C PHE A 269 -11.36 -14.36 3.25
N LEU A 270 -10.04 -14.32 3.41
CA LEU A 270 -9.19 -15.52 3.41
C LEU A 270 -8.27 -15.64 4.63
N ASN A 271 -7.75 -14.53 5.16
CA ASN A 271 -6.88 -14.54 6.33
C ASN A 271 -7.68 -14.97 7.58
N GLY A 272 -7.37 -16.14 8.13
CA GLY A 272 -8.06 -16.70 9.31
C GLY A 272 -8.00 -15.83 10.57
N LYS A 273 -7.05 -14.88 10.65
CA LYS A 273 -6.91 -13.93 11.77
C LYS A 273 -7.87 -12.73 11.67
N THR A 274 -8.49 -12.51 10.50
CA THR A 274 -9.21 -11.26 10.20
C THR A 274 -10.54 -11.46 9.48
N LYS A 275 -10.71 -12.50 8.65
CA LYS A 275 -11.92 -12.72 7.84
C LYS A 275 -13.20 -12.79 8.69
N ASN A 276 -13.11 -13.42 9.86
CA ASN A 276 -14.20 -13.64 10.80
C ASN A 276 -14.50 -12.43 11.72
N ASN A 277 -13.67 -11.37 11.70
CA ASN A 277 -13.80 -10.18 12.57
C ASN A 277 -14.94 -9.23 12.12
N SER A 278 -15.98 -9.81 11.51
CA SER A 278 -17.14 -9.16 10.90
C SER A 278 -18.45 -9.50 11.62
N THR A 279 -18.38 -10.26 12.71
CA THR A 279 -19.54 -10.79 13.43
C THR A 279 -19.90 -9.90 14.63
N ALA A 280 -21.14 -9.95 15.10
CA ALA A 280 -21.70 -8.99 16.07
C ALA A 280 -21.16 -9.08 17.53
N GLY A 281 -19.95 -9.63 17.74
CA GLY A 281 -19.19 -9.58 18.99
C GLY A 281 -17.81 -8.92 18.85
N ASP A 282 -17.39 -8.56 17.64
CA ASP A 282 -16.06 -8.05 17.35
C ASP A 282 -15.91 -6.55 17.68
N ASN A 283 -14.68 -6.12 17.99
CA ASN A 283 -14.39 -4.74 18.40
C ASN A 283 -14.77 -3.74 17.30
N ALA A 284 -15.53 -2.69 17.66
CA ALA A 284 -15.98 -1.63 16.75
C ALA A 284 -14.83 -1.00 15.94
N ALA A 285 -13.61 -0.93 16.50
CA ALA A 285 -12.44 -0.43 15.78
C ALA A 285 -12.14 -1.23 14.49
N THR A 286 -12.20 -2.56 14.53
CA THR A 286 -11.89 -3.41 13.36
C THR A 286 -12.94 -3.25 12.26
N LYS A 287 -14.20 -3.03 12.66
CA LYS A 287 -15.31 -2.74 11.75
C LYS A 287 -15.15 -1.38 11.07
N ASP A 288 -14.74 -0.35 11.82
CA ASP A 288 -14.48 0.99 11.28
C ASP A 288 -13.34 0.98 10.25
N ILE A 289 -12.22 0.29 10.52
CA ILE A 289 -11.10 0.15 9.57
C ILE A 289 -11.54 -0.62 8.30
N ARG A 290 -12.42 -1.62 8.42
CA ARG A 290 -12.88 -2.39 7.24
C ARG A 290 -13.81 -1.54 6.36
N ALA A 291 -14.65 -0.73 6.99
CA ALA A 291 -15.50 0.22 6.29
C ALA A 291 -14.68 1.33 5.59
N SER A 292 -13.59 1.82 6.19
CA SER A 292 -12.75 2.86 5.58
C SER A 292 -11.96 2.39 4.36
N LEU A 293 -11.64 1.09 4.26
CA LEU A 293 -11.10 0.47 3.03
C LEU A 293 -12.13 0.23 1.93
N ARG A 294 -13.42 0.43 2.22
CA ARG A 294 -14.54 0.16 1.30
C ARG A 294 -14.46 -1.23 0.65
N VAL A 295 -13.91 -2.23 1.35
CA VAL A 295 -13.76 -3.57 0.78
C VAL A 295 -15.15 -4.09 0.44
N PRO A 296 -15.45 -4.39 -0.83
CA PRO A 296 -16.82 -4.72 -1.20
C PRO A 296 -17.20 -6.05 -0.52
N GLY A 297 -18.45 -6.15 -0.03
CA GLY A 297 -18.94 -7.39 0.60
C GLY A 297 -20.09 -7.18 1.59
N LYS A 298 -21.07 -8.09 1.57
CA LYS A 298 -22.21 -8.08 2.50
C LYS A 298 -21.80 -8.55 3.89
N THR A 299 -21.31 -7.64 4.72
CA THR A 299 -21.29 -7.83 6.18
C THR A 299 -22.61 -7.31 6.76
N GLU A 300 -23.34 -8.14 7.50
CA GLU A 300 -24.57 -7.70 8.16
C GLU A 300 -24.29 -6.52 9.12
N GLY A 301 -24.78 -5.34 8.76
CA GLY A 301 -24.60 -4.11 9.53
C GLY A 301 -23.25 -3.40 9.33
N ALA A 302 -22.43 -3.71 8.32
CA ALA A 302 -21.41 -2.76 7.86
C ALA A 302 -22.07 -1.55 7.17
N VAL A 303 -21.38 -0.40 7.21
CA VAL A 303 -21.97 0.91 6.88
C VAL A 303 -21.74 1.31 5.42
N SER A 304 -21.01 0.51 4.64
CA SER A 304 -20.70 0.79 3.23
C SER A 304 -21.56 -0.04 2.26
N ASP A 305 -22.71 0.50 1.88
CA ASP A 305 -23.40 0.14 0.63
C ASP A 305 -22.56 0.65 -0.57
N SER A 306 -21.39 0.05 -0.81
CA SER A 306 -20.66 0.26 -2.08
C SER A 306 -21.36 -0.52 -3.18
N GLU A 307 -21.61 0.09 -4.34
CA GLU A 307 -22.21 -0.57 -5.51
C GLU A 307 -21.37 -1.78 -5.98
N VAL A 308 -20.09 -1.81 -5.61
CA VAL A 308 -19.14 -2.88 -5.92
C VAL A 308 -19.36 -4.14 -5.04
N ALA A 309 -20.14 -4.05 -3.96
CA ALA A 309 -20.30 -5.14 -2.98
C ALA A 309 -20.97 -6.41 -3.54
N GLU A 310 -21.77 -6.29 -4.60
CA GLU A 310 -22.35 -7.44 -5.28
C GLU A 310 -21.36 -8.07 -6.27
N SER A 311 -20.58 -7.27 -7.01
CA SER A 311 -19.69 -7.75 -8.08
C SER A 311 -18.49 -8.55 -7.56
N ILE A 312 -17.95 -8.22 -6.38
CA ILE A 312 -16.83 -9.00 -5.81
C ILE A 312 -17.23 -10.45 -5.47
N SER A 313 -18.51 -10.72 -5.21
CA SER A 313 -18.99 -12.07 -4.86
C SER A 313 -18.89 -13.06 -6.02
N GLU A 314 -18.74 -12.56 -7.25
CA GLU A 314 -18.48 -13.36 -8.45
C GLU A 314 -17.00 -13.80 -8.56
N THR A 315 -16.09 -13.11 -7.87
CA THR A 315 -14.64 -13.43 -7.87
C THR A 315 -14.31 -14.62 -6.97
N LEU A 316 -13.16 -15.27 -7.18
CA LEU A 316 -12.67 -16.33 -6.30
C LEU A 316 -12.55 -15.87 -4.84
N VAL A 317 -11.93 -14.70 -4.61
CA VAL A 317 -11.68 -14.20 -3.26
C VAL A 317 -12.99 -13.87 -2.52
N GLY A 318 -13.98 -13.27 -3.19
CA GLY A 318 -15.31 -13.05 -2.63
C GLY A 318 -16.09 -14.32 -2.29
N GLN A 319 -15.70 -15.47 -2.86
CA GLN A 319 -16.25 -16.80 -2.55
C GLN A 319 -15.45 -17.54 -1.45
N GLY A 320 -14.47 -16.91 -0.82
CA GLY A 320 -13.57 -17.55 0.15
C GLY A 320 -12.55 -18.50 -0.48
N LYS A 321 -12.22 -18.29 -1.77
CA LYS A 321 -11.27 -19.10 -2.55
C LYS A 321 -10.05 -18.29 -2.96
N ALA A 322 -8.93 -18.95 -3.17
CA ALA A 322 -7.74 -18.36 -3.77
C ALA A 322 -7.17 -19.26 -4.86
N PHE A 323 -6.35 -18.69 -5.75
CA PHE A 323 -5.73 -19.46 -6.81
C PHE A 323 -4.46 -20.19 -6.31
N GLY A 324 -4.33 -21.46 -6.64
CA GLY A 324 -3.30 -22.36 -6.12
C GLY A 324 -2.19 -22.64 -7.13
N ILE A 325 -0.97 -22.24 -6.78
CA ILE A 325 0.27 -22.48 -7.53
C ILE A 325 0.98 -23.69 -6.91
N PRO A 326 1.11 -24.85 -7.60
CA PRO A 326 1.83 -25.99 -7.05
C PRO A 326 3.32 -25.64 -6.92
N LEU A 327 3.94 -25.88 -5.76
CA LEU A 327 5.36 -25.63 -5.53
C LEU A 327 6.24 -26.28 -6.61
N SER A 328 5.94 -27.52 -6.97
CA SER A 328 6.66 -28.26 -8.01
C SER A 328 6.55 -27.62 -9.41
N ALA A 329 5.47 -26.90 -9.73
CA ALA A 329 5.33 -26.20 -11.00
C ALA A 329 6.32 -25.01 -11.11
N CYS A 330 6.66 -24.38 -9.99
CA CYS A 330 7.71 -23.36 -9.93
C CYS A 330 9.07 -23.91 -10.39
N PHE A 331 9.43 -25.11 -9.89
CA PHE A 331 10.69 -25.78 -10.21
C PHE A 331 10.70 -26.42 -11.60
N GLN A 332 9.55 -26.96 -12.03
CA GLN A 332 9.37 -27.57 -13.34
C GLN A 332 9.58 -26.55 -14.47
N MET A 333 9.03 -25.33 -14.30
CA MET A 333 9.15 -24.26 -15.30
C MET A 333 10.61 -23.91 -15.64
N ALA A 334 11.51 -23.93 -14.66
CA ALA A 334 12.93 -23.68 -14.90
C ALA A 334 13.66 -24.84 -15.59
N GLN A 335 13.21 -26.09 -15.43
CA GLN A 335 13.78 -27.23 -16.17
C GLN A 335 13.38 -27.24 -17.64
N ILE A 336 12.17 -26.79 -17.96
CA ILE A 336 11.64 -26.73 -19.33
C ILE A 336 11.77 -25.33 -19.96
N ALA A 337 12.51 -24.42 -19.33
CA ALA A 337 12.64 -23.02 -19.74
C ALA A 337 13.21 -22.88 -21.17
N GLU A 338 14.20 -23.69 -21.52
CA GLU A 338 14.89 -23.66 -22.82
C GLU A 338 14.20 -24.53 -23.90
N THR A 339 13.05 -25.16 -23.59
CA THR A 339 12.40 -26.12 -24.48
C THR A 339 11.60 -25.40 -25.58
N GLU A 340 12.28 -24.99 -26.65
CA GLU A 340 11.70 -24.29 -27.81
C GLU A 340 11.58 -25.17 -29.08
N SER A 341 12.07 -26.41 -29.00
CA SER A 341 12.00 -27.45 -30.03
C SER A 341 11.67 -28.81 -29.40
N ASN A 342 11.43 -29.83 -30.21
CA ASN A 342 11.18 -31.19 -29.72
C ASN A 342 12.40 -31.69 -28.92
N PRO A 343 12.27 -32.03 -27.62
CA PRO A 343 13.39 -32.50 -26.80
C PRO A 343 13.90 -33.90 -27.19
N ILE A 344 13.11 -34.70 -27.93
CA ILE A 344 13.47 -36.06 -28.35
C ILE A 344 14.47 -36.06 -29.52
N ASP A 345 14.22 -35.24 -30.55
CA ASP A 345 15.01 -35.24 -31.80
C ASP A 345 15.54 -33.86 -32.23
N GLY A 346 15.31 -32.82 -31.43
CA GLY A 346 15.77 -31.45 -31.68
C GLY A 346 15.05 -30.72 -32.82
N SER A 347 14.07 -31.36 -33.49
CA SER A 347 13.35 -30.75 -34.61
C SER A 347 12.36 -29.68 -34.18
N SER A 348 12.06 -28.73 -35.08
CA SER A 348 11.03 -27.72 -34.85
C SER A 348 9.65 -28.36 -34.79
N VAL A 349 8.89 -28.07 -33.73
CA VAL A 349 7.51 -28.56 -33.58
C VAL A 349 6.61 -27.83 -34.58
N THR A 350 5.82 -28.59 -35.33
CA THR A 350 4.83 -28.06 -36.29
C THR A 350 3.43 -28.57 -36.00
N THR A 351 2.42 -27.86 -36.50
CA THR A 351 1.04 -28.35 -36.57
C THR A 351 0.86 -29.31 -37.76
N MET A 352 -0.29 -30.00 -37.90
CA MET A 352 -0.56 -30.91 -39.04
C MET A 352 -0.43 -30.20 -40.40
N ASN A 353 -0.74 -28.90 -40.42
CA ASN A 353 -0.64 -28.04 -41.60
C ASN A 353 0.80 -27.56 -41.89
N LYS A 354 1.81 -28.09 -41.16
CA LYS A 354 3.23 -27.75 -41.24
C LYS A 354 3.56 -26.27 -40.95
N LYS A 355 2.68 -25.58 -40.23
CA LYS A 355 2.96 -24.28 -39.63
C LYS A 355 3.82 -24.51 -38.39
N SER A 356 4.88 -23.73 -38.20
CA SER A 356 5.64 -23.74 -36.94
C SER A 356 4.72 -23.29 -35.80
N VAL A 357 4.81 -23.96 -34.65
CA VAL A 357 4.15 -23.47 -33.44
C VAL A 357 4.79 -22.15 -32.98
N SER A 358 4.04 -21.35 -32.24
CA SER A 358 4.52 -20.05 -31.74
C SER A 358 5.07 -20.18 -30.32
N ALA A 359 5.70 -19.12 -29.80
CA ALA A 359 6.17 -19.09 -28.42
C ALA A 359 5.05 -19.33 -27.38
N ARG A 360 3.78 -19.05 -27.72
CA ARG A 360 2.59 -19.40 -26.91
C ARG A 360 2.56 -20.88 -26.50
N GLN A 361 3.05 -21.77 -27.37
CA GLN A 361 3.07 -23.23 -27.17
C GLN A 361 4.32 -23.74 -26.43
N TYR A 362 5.31 -22.91 -26.13
CA TYR A 362 6.50 -23.38 -25.40
C TYR A 362 6.11 -23.81 -23.97
N PRO A 363 6.62 -24.95 -23.46
CA PRO A 363 6.18 -25.51 -22.18
C PRO A 363 6.22 -24.54 -20.99
N ARG A 364 7.23 -23.66 -20.92
CA ARG A 364 7.31 -22.59 -19.91
C ARG A 364 6.11 -21.65 -19.94
N ASN A 365 5.62 -21.29 -21.12
CA ASN A 365 4.51 -20.36 -21.32
C ASN A 365 3.17 -21.06 -21.04
N ILE A 366 3.05 -22.35 -21.35
CA ILE A 366 1.89 -23.15 -20.93
C ILE A 366 1.80 -23.18 -19.39
N LEU A 367 2.89 -23.52 -18.68
CA LEU A 367 2.90 -23.49 -17.21
C LEU A 367 2.65 -22.09 -16.64
N PHE A 368 3.26 -21.05 -17.21
CA PHE A 368 3.06 -19.67 -16.77
C PHE A 368 1.59 -19.25 -16.85
N ASN A 369 0.91 -19.52 -17.97
CA ASN A 369 -0.50 -19.17 -18.10
C ASN A 369 -1.40 -20.01 -17.19
N ASN A 370 -1.12 -21.30 -17.02
CA ASN A 370 -1.91 -22.19 -16.15
C ASN A 370 -1.76 -21.89 -14.65
N TYR A 371 -0.66 -21.25 -14.21
CA TYR A 371 -0.35 -21.09 -12.79
C TYR A 371 0.00 -19.69 -12.30
N PHE A 372 0.55 -18.80 -13.14
CA PHE A 372 1.15 -17.52 -12.69
C PHE A 372 0.54 -16.27 -13.33
N ASN A 373 -0.27 -16.40 -14.38
CA ASN A 373 -0.82 -15.23 -15.05
C ASN A 373 -2.02 -14.62 -14.30
N TYR A 374 -2.69 -15.40 -13.46
CA TYR A 374 -3.88 -14.98 -12.69
C TYR A 374 -3.61 -13.74 -11.82
N ARG A 375 -4.43 -12.71 -12.00
CA ARG A 375 -4.32 -11.38 -11.36
C ARG A 375 -5.00 -11.26 -9.99
N GLY A 376 -5.80 -12.25 -9.61
CA GLY A 376 -6.38 -12.32 -8.27
C GLY A 376 -5.41 -12.89 -7.23
N VAL A 377 -5.89 -12.98 -6.00
CA VAL A 377 -5.12 -13.51 -4.86
C VAL A 377 -4.70 -14.96 -5.12
N SER A 378 -3.39 -15.20 -5.15
CA SER A 378 -2.80 -16.52 -5.39
C SER A 378 -1.84 -16.94 -4.27
N PHE A 379 -1.62 -18.24 -4.09
CA PHE A 379 -0.66 -18.80 -3.14
C PHE A 379 0.14 -19.95 -3.73
N VAL A 380 1.44 -20.01 -3.44
CA VAL A 380 2.23 -21.22 -3.63
C VAL A 380 1.89 -22.21 -2.51
N TYR A 381 1.53 -23.44 -2.88
CA TYR A 381 1.17 -24.49 -1.92
C TYR A 381 2.06 -25.73 -2.02
N ASP A 382 2.18 -26.42 -0.88
CA ASP A 382 2.92 -27.67 -0.77
C ASP A 382 2.18 -28.82 -1.49
N ASP A 383 2.75 -29.25 -2.61
CA ASP A 383 2.28 -30.36 -3.44
C ASP A 383 3.26 -31.55 -3.50
N ARG A 384 4.20 -31.63 -2.54
CA ARG A 384 5.26 -32.65 -2.51
C ARG A 384 4.72 -34.09 -2.56
N ALA A 385 3.58 -34.33 -1.90
CA ALA A 385 2.93 -35.64 -1.89
C ALA A 385 2.23 -35.98 -3.22
N GLU A 386 1.77 -34.98 -3.98
CA GLU A 386 1.05 -35.16 -5.25
C GLU A 386 1.98 -35.17 -6.47
N TYR A 387 3.18 -34.58 -6.37
CA TYR A 387 4.08 -34.44 -7.51
C TYR A 387 4.39 -35.76 -8.24
N PRO A 388 4.67 -36.91 -7.58
CA PRO A 388 4.91 -38.18 -8.28
C PRO A 388 3.70 -38.63 -9.14
N ALA A 389 2.47 -38.43 -8.65
CA ALA A 389 1.26 -38.79 -9.38
C ALA A 389 1.02 -37.87 -10.59
N ARG A 390 1.30 -36.56 -10.44
CA ARG A 390 1.19 -35.60 -11.54
C ARG A 390 2.24 -35.87 -12.61
N PHE A 391 3.50 -36.08 -12.22
CA PHE A 391 4.59 -36.41 -13.13
C PHE A 391 4.32 -37.71 -13.92
N LEU A 392 3.84 -38.77 -13.27
CA LEU A 392 3.49 -40.01 -13.98
C LEU A 392 2.33 -39.80 -14.96
N LYS A 393 1.37 -38.92 -14.67
CA LYS A 393 0.32 -38.56 -15.63
C LYS A 393 0.92 -37.86 -16.85
N GLU A 394 1.77 -36.85 -16.65
CA GLU A 394 2.44 -36.11 -17.72
C GLU A 394 3.32 -37.04 -18.60
N LEU A 395 4.07 -37.97 -17.98
CA LEU A 395 4.85 -38.99 -18.68
C LEU A 395 3.98 -39.96 -19.48
N LYS A 396 2.82 -40.36 -18.94
CA LYS A 396 1.85 -41.24 -19.62
C LYS A 396 1.18 -40.56 -20.81
N ASP A 397 0.81 -39.28 -20.66
CA ASP A 397 0.24 -38.48 -21.74
C ASP A 397 1.27 -38.34 -22.89
N LEU A 398 2.54 -38.00 -22.56
CA LEU A 398 3.64 -37.93 -23.53
C LEU A 398 3.88 -39.26 -24.25
N ALA A 399 3.96 -40.38 -23.50
CA ALA A 399 4.15 -41.69 -24.09
C ALA A 399 2.98 -42.09 -25.02
N THR A 400 1.76 -41.68 -24.68
CA THR A 400 0.58 -41.87 -25.53
C THR A 400 0.74 -41.09 -26.85
N PHE A 401 0.99 -39.79 -26.81
CA PHE A 401 1.17 -38.97 -28.03
C PHE A 401 2.34 -39.41 -28.90
N SER A 402 3.49 -39.79 -28.31
CA SER A 402 4.64 -40.31 -29.05
C SER A 402 4.33 -41.63 -29.78
N SER A 403 3.43 -42.46 -29.24
CA SER A 403 2.95 -43.67 -29.93
C SER A 403 2.02 -43.34 -31.11
N GLU A 404 1.15 -42.35 -30.97
CA GLU A 404 0.19 -41.94 -32.01
C GLU A 404 0.87 -41.21 -33.18
N ASN A 405 1.92 -40.43 -32.90
CA ASN A 405 2.68 -39.68 -33.89
C ASN A 405 3.62 -40.54 -34.77
N GLY A 406 3.59 -41.86 -34.63
CA GLY A 406 4.31 -42.78 -35.53
C GLY A 406 5.83 -42.68 -35.44
N LYS A 407 6.39 -42.29 -34.28
CA LYS A 407 7.83 -42.30 -34.02
C LYS A 407 8.42 -43.70 -34.26
N ALA A 408 9.72 -43.76 -34.57
CA ALA A 408 10.46 -45.00 -34.38
C ALA A 408 10.25 -45.45 -32.92
N ASN A 409 9.93 -46.73 -32.71
CA ASN A 409 9.54 -47.30 -31.40
C ASN A 409 8.11 -46.99 -30.90
N ALA A 410 7.18 -46.55 -31.75
CA ALA A 410 5.77 -46.31 -31.35
C ALA A 410 5.11 -47.43 -30.50
N SER A 411 5.43 -48.70 -30.75
CA SER A 411 4.93 -49.83 -29.94
C SER A 411 5.53 -49.92 -28.53
N ALA A 412 6.76 -49.43 -28.32
CA ALA A 412 7.38 -49.35 -27.01
C ALA A 412 6.78 -48.20 -26.18
N TYR A 413 6.54 -47.05 -26.81
CA TYR A 413 5.79 -45.94 -26.24
C TYR A 413 4.38 -46.35 -25.76
N ALA A 414 3.63 -47.10 -26.59
CA ALA A 414 2.33 -47.63 -26.22
C ALA A 414 2.40 -48.61 -25.02
N ALA A 415 3.46 -49.44 -24.95
CA ALA A 415 3.69 -50.34 -23.81
C ALA A 415 4.00 -49.57 -22.53
N LEU A 416 4.87 -48.55 -22.60
CA LEU A 416 5.16 -47.66 -21.47
C LEU A 416 3.88 -46.97 -20.97
N ALA A 417 3.11 -46.34 -21.86
CA ALA A 417 1.86 -45.67 -21.49
C ALA A 417 0.86 -46.61 -20.81
N ALA A 418 0.75 -47.86 -21.27
CA ALA A 418 -0.09 -48.89 -20.65
C ALA A 418 0.42 -49.36 -19.27
N SER A 419 1.74 -49.34 -19.04
CA SER A 419 2.36 -49.76 -17.77
C SER A 419 2.24 -48.74 -16.63
N ILE A 420 2.08 -47.45 -16.94
CA ILE A 420 2.05 -46.39 -15.94
C ILE A 420 0.70 -46.35 -15.21
N ASP A 421 0.73 -46.62 -13.91
CA ASP A 421 -0.35 -46.29 -12.96
C ASP A 421 -0.02 -44.98 -12.24
N THR A 422 -0.98 -44.06 -12.23
CA THR A 422 -0.89 -42.75 -11.55
C THR A 422 -1.55 -42.77 -10.17
N THR A 423 -2.26 -43.86 -9.82
CA THR A 423 -3.05 -43.99 -8.60
C THR A 423 -2.14 -44.19 -7.38
N ASN A 424 -2.25 -43.34 -6.37
CA ASN A 424 -1.42 -43.39 -5.15
C ASN A 424 0.10 -43.44 -5.44
N ALA A 425 0.54 -42.79 -6.52
CA ALA A 425 1.94 -42.84 -6.92
C ALA A 425 2.86 -42.19 -5.89
N THR A 426 4.03 -42.77 -5.73
CA THR A 426 5.10 -42.32 -4.84
C THR A 426 6.40 -42.18 -5.63
N ASP A 427 7.43 -41.60 -5.02
CA ASP A 427 8.78 -41.59 -5.59
C ASP A 427 9.32 -42.99 -5.91
N ALA A 428 8.98 -44.00 -5.10
CA ALA A 428 9.29 -45.39 -5.40
C ALA A 428 8.53 -45.89 -6.66
N THR A 429 7.29 -45.45 -6.87
CA THR A 429 6.51 -45.77 -8.08
C THR A 429 7.19 -45.20 -9.33
N VAL A 430 7.63 -43.94 -9.29
CA VAL A 430 8.35 -43.30 -10.42
C VAL A 430 9.66 -44.02 -10.72
N LYS A 431 10.45 -44.33 -9.68
CA LYS A 431 11.70 -45.07 -9.83
C LYS A 431 11.47 -46.49 -10.37
N ASN A 432 10.37 -47.15 -10.04
CA ASN A 432 10.02 -48.44 -10.63
C ASN A 432 9.68 -48.34 -12.13
N VAL A 433 9.01 -47.26 -12.56
CA VAL A 433 8.77 -46.99 -13.99
C VAL A 433 10.10 -46.77 -14.72
N PHE A 434 11.00 -45.93 -14.21
CA PHE A 434 12.30 -45.70 -14.85
C PHE A 434 13.20 -46.95 -14.93
N ASN A 435 13.02 -47.93 -14.02
CA ASN A 435 13.74 -49.20 -14.06
C ASN A 435 12.99 -50.30 -14.84
N SER A 436 11.85 -49.99 -15.49
CA SER A 436 11.04 -51.00 -16.19
C SER A 436 11.59 -51.32 -17.58
N PRO A 437 11.38 -52.55 -18.10
CA PRO A 437 11.74 -52.90 -19.47
C PRO A 437 11.08 -52.02 -20.53
N GLU A 438 9.86 -51.54 -20.26
CA GLU A 438 9.10 -50.65 -21.14
C GLU A 438 9.73 -49.26 -21.22
N PHE A 439 10.23 -48.71 -20.10
CA PHE A 439 10.96 -47.44 -20.10
C PHE A 439 12.34 -47.56 -20.74
N ALA A 440 13.08 -48.64 -20.43
CA ALA A 440 14.40 -48.91 -21.03
C ALA A 440 14.37 -49.01 -22.56
N ALA A 441 13.22 -49.33 -23.17
CA ALA A 441 13.03 -49.35 -24.62
C ALA A 441 12.87 -47.95 -25.27
N VAL A 442 12.71 -46.89 -24.48
CA VAL A 442 12.56 -45.49 -24.92
C VAL A 442 13.40 -44.50 -24.07
N GLU A 443 14.34 -45.01 -23.27
CA GLU A 443 15.09 -44.20 -22.29
C GLU A 443 15.93 -43.10 -22.95
N ASP A 444 16.58 -43.37 -24.09
CA ASP A 444 17.39 -42.38 -24.81
C ASP A 444 16.56 -41.12 -25.16
N ASP A 445 15.36 -41.33 -25.71
CA ASP A 445 14.39 -40.29 -26.07
C ASP A 445 13.85 -39.53 -24.85
N LEU A 446 13.59 -40.24 -23.74
CA LEU A 446 12.93 -39.71 -22.54
C LEU A 446 13.89 -39.34 -21.39
N SER A 447 15.21 -39.39 -21.64
CA SER A 447 16.25 -39.11 -20.63
C SER A 447 16.16 -37.71 -20.01
N TYR A 448 15.51 -36.76 -20.69
CA TYR A 448 15.22 -35.43 -20.14
C TYR A 448 14.13 -35.44 -19.05
N LYS A 449 13.11 -36.30 -19.15
CA LYS A 449 12.08 -36.47 -18.10
C LYS A 449 12.65 -37.07 -16.82
N VAL A 450 13.66 -37.93 -16.92
CA VAL A 450 14.42 -38.42 -15.75
C VAL A 450 15.17 -37.27 -15.07
N LYS A 451 15.77 -36.35 -15.84
CA LYS A 451 16.45 -35.16 -15.30
C LYS A 451 15.46 -34.19 -14.64
N GLU A 452 14.33 -33.93 -15.30
CA GLU A 452 13.24 -33.09 -14.79
C GLU A 452 12.74 -33.60 -13.43
N TYR A 453 12.33 -34.87 -13.35
CA TYR A 453 11.85 -35.48 -12.12
C TYR A 453 12.89 -35.41 -11.00
N ASN A 454 14.14 -35.82 -11.28
CA ASN A 454 15.21 -35.81 -10.28
C ASN A 454 15.58 -34.38 -9.83
N TYR A 455 15.43 -33.36 -10.69
CA TYR A 455 15.59 -31.97 -10.29
C TYR A 455 14.46 -31.54 -9.37
N VAL A 456 13.20 -31.67 -9.82
CA VAL A 456 12.03 -31.14 -9.10
C VAL A 456 11.85 -31.84 -7.76
N SER A 457 11.90 -33.19 -7.72
CA SER A 457 11.83 -33.95 -6.46
C SER A 457 12.91 -33.54 -5.47
N ARG A 458 14.14 -33.26 -5.93
CA ARG A 458 15.21 -32.78 -5.06
C ARG A 458 14.97 -31.36 -4.54
N GLN A 459 14.38 -30.46 -5.33
CA GLN A 459 14.03 -29.12 -4.82
C GLN A 459 12.85 -29.18 -3.83
N LEU A 460 11.91 -30.07 -4.07
CA LEU A 460 10.81 -30.41 -3.16
C LEU A 460 11.34 -30.97 -1.83
N ASP A 461 12.27 -31.93 -1.86
CA ASP A 461 12.92 -32.48 -0.66
C ASP A 461 13.75 -31.43 0.12
N ASN A 462 14.27 -30.41 -0.57
CA ASN A 462 15.00 -29.30 0.05
C ASN A 462 14.10 -28.22 0.68
N ALA A 463 12.79 -28.25 0.40
CA ALA A 463 11.84 -27.27 0.92
C ALA A 463 11.58 -27.51 2.42
N GLN A 464 11.72 -26.46 3.24
CA GLN A 464 11.57 -26.58 4.70
C GLN A 464 10.10 -26.54 5.12
N ASP A 465 9.65 -27.53 5.89
CA ASP A 465 8.28 -27.59 6.43
C ASP A 465 7.89 -26.34 7.23
N SER A 466 8.85 -25.69 7.88
CA SER A 466 8.66 -24.44 8.63
C SER A 466 8.34 -23.22 7.76
N LYS A 467 8.49 -23.32 6.43
CA LYS A 467 8.10 -22.29 5.45
C LYS A 467 6.67 -22.47 4.94
N PHE A 468 5.88 -23.38 5.53
CA PHE A 468 4.51 -23.65 5.11
C PHE A 468 3.52 -23.62 6.29
N VAL A 469 2.49 -22.77 6.17
CA VAL A 469 1.42 -22.60 7.17
C VAL A 469 0.08 -23.10 6.63
N ASP A 470 -0.80 -23.56 7.52
CA ASP A 470 -2.12 -24.05 7.13
C ASP A 470 -2.98 -22.94 6.52
N PHE A 471 -3.62 -23.20 5.37
CA PHE A 471 -4.53 -22.25 4.72
C PHE A 471 -5.98 -22.47 5.15
N ASP A 472 -6.56 -21.46 5.78
CA ASP A 472 -7.98 -21.42 6.17
C ASP A 472 -8.85 -20.90 5.00
N GLY A 473 -8.84 -21.64 3.90
CA GLY A 473 -9.59 -21.33 2.68
C GLY A 473 -9.54 -22.47 1.65
N GLU A 474 -10.15 -22.28 0.48
CA GLU A 474 -10.13 -23.25 -0.61
C GLU A 474 -9.14 -22.80 -1.71
N LEU A 475 -8.15 -23.63 -2.03
CA LEU A 475 -7.32 -23.40 -3.21
C LEU A 475 -7.94 -24.05 -4.46
N VAL A 476 -8.03 -23.27 -5.53
CA VAL A 476 -8.48 -23.72 -6.86
C VAL A 476 -7.39 -23.54 -7.90
N ASN A 477 -7.39 -24.35 -8.94
CA ASN A 477 -6.56 -24.16 -10.12
C ASN A 477 -7.36 -24.43 -11.39
N TYR A 478 -6.80 -24.05 -12.55
CA TYR A 478 -7.39 -24.44 -13.83
C TYR A 478 -7.20 -25.94 -14.05
N LYS A 479 -8.29 -26.63 -14.36
CA LYS A 479 -8.32 -28.01 -14.81
C LYS A 479 -8.91 -28.07 -16.20
N SER A 480 -8.16 -28.64 -17.13
CA SER A 480 -8.64 -28.89 -18.49
C SER A 480 -9.05 -30.34 -18.62
N ASP A 481 -10.34 -30.58 -18.84
CA ASP A 481 -10.83 -31.89 -19.23
C ASP A 481 -10.87 -31.96 -20.76
N VAL A 482 -10.11 -32.92 -21.30
CA VAL A 482 -10.12 -33.28 -22.73
C VAL A 482 -10.91 -34.58 -22.84
N GLU A 483 -12.08 -34.50 -23.47
CA GLU A 483 -12.89 -35.69 -23.78
C GLU A 483 -12.15 -36.61 -24.76
N THR A 484 -12.07 -37.91 -24.46
CA THR A 484 -11.36 -38.88 -25.30
C THR A 484 -12.00 -38.96 -26.70
N ASN A 485 -11.23 -38.66 -27.75
CA ASN A 485 -11.67 -38.53 -29.15
C ASN A 485 -12.56 -37.31 -29.48
N SER A 486 -12.55 -36.28 -28.64
CA SER A 486 -13.21 -34.99 -28.88
C SER A 486 -12.17 -33.92 -29.20
N THR A 487 -12.50 -32.96 -30.05
CA THR A 487 -11.69 -31.75 -30.26
C THR A 487 -12.04 -30.63 -29.28
N LYS A 488 -13.04 -30.85 -28.42
CA LYS A 488 -13.49 -29.88 -27.43
C LYS A 488 -12.72 -30.05 -26.12
N GLN A 489 -12.00 -29.00 -25.75
CA GLN A 489 -11.52 -28.79 -24.39
C GLN A 489 -12.58 -28.02 -23.59
N THR A 490 -12.74 -28.36 -22.31
CA THR A 490 -13.34 -27.44 -21.34
C THR A 490 -12.33 -27.18 -20.23
N THR A 491 -11.88 -25.94 -20.09
CA THR A 491 -11.10 -25.50 -18.92
C THR A 491 -12.07 -25.01 -17.86
N THR A 492 -12.02 -25.64 -16.69
CA THR A 492 -12.83 -25.29 -15.51
C THR A 492 -11.92 -24.86 -14.38
N LEU A 493 -12.48 -24.13 -13.40
CA LEU A 493 -11.85 -23.96 -12.10
C LEU A 493 -12.20 -25.18 -11.24
N ASN A 494 -11.17 -25.91 -10.78
CA ASN A 494 -11.36 -27.12 -10.01
C ASN A 494 -11.12 -26.88 -8.52
N SER A 495 -12.18 -27.06 -7.74
CA SER A 495 -12.16 -27.11 -6.27
C SER A 495 -11.56 -28.43 -5.79
N ALA A 496 -10.26 -28.44 -5.44
CA ALA A 496 -9.52 -29.69 -5.20
C ALA A 496 -8.59 -29.71 -3.98
N HIS A 497 -8.35 -28.56 -3.33
CA HIS A 497 -7.25 -28.41 -2.38
C HIS A 497 -7.70 -27.76 -1.06
N THR A 498 -8.51 -28.49 -0.30
CA THR A 498 -8.78 -28.19 1.11
C THR A 498 -7.62 -28.67 1.99
N SER A 499 -7.37 -27.98 3.10
CA SER A 499 -6.32 -28.33 4.08
C SER A 499 -4.89 -28.37 3.52
N LYS A 500 -4.61 -27.58 2.47
CA LYS A 500 -3.24 -27.39 1.97
C LYS A 500 -2.48 -26.37 2.83
N LYS A 501 -1.17 -26.55 2.86
CA LYS A 501 -0.26 -25.54 3.43
C LYS A 501 0.27 -24.63 2.34
N ILE A 502 0.31 -23.34 2.63
CA ILE A 502 0.79 -22.29 1.74
C ILE A 502 2.13 -21.73 2.22
N LEU A 503 2.91 -21.22 1.28
CA LEU A 503 4.21 -20.62 1.52
C LEU A 503 4.12 -19.42 2.47
N ALA A 504 5.06 -19.33 3.42
CA ALA A 504 5.14 -18.29 4.43
C ALA A 504 6.58 -17.76 4.64
N ASP A 505 6.69 -16.57 5.24
CA ASP A 505 7.97 -16.07 5.73
C ASP A 505 8.46 -16.82 6.98
N GLU A 506 9.63 -16.43 7.48
CA GLU A 506 10.21 -16.91 8.76
C GLU A 506 9.36 -16.63 10.02
N ASN A 507 8.35 -15.77 9.93
CA ASN A 507 7.44 -15.41 11.03
C ASN A 507 6.08 -16.12 10.94
N GLY A 508 5.85 -16.92 9.88
CA GLY A 508 4.56 -17.58 9.63
C GLY A 508 3.50 -16.68 8.99
N ASN A 509 3.90 -15.54 8.40
CA ASN A 509 3.02 -14.70 7.57
C ASN A 509 2.93 -15.30 6.16
N ALA A 510 1.71 -15.48 5.65
CA ALA A 510 1.47 -16.02 4.31
C ALA A 510 2.09 -15.13 3.22
N ILE A 511 2.73 -15.75 2.23
CA ILE A 511 3.25 -15.05 1.05
C ILE A 511 2.18 -15.07 -0.04
N ILE A 512 1.54 -13.93 -0.25
CA ILE A 512 0.56 -13.71 -1.31
C ILE A 512 1.33 -13.56 -2.63
N VAL A 513 0.85 -14.21 -3.70
CA VAL A 513 1.35 -14.02 -5.06
C VAL A 513 0.31 -13.24 -5.86
N ALA A 514 0.74 -12.16 -6.51
CA ALA A 514 -0.09 -11.35 -7.40
C ALA A 514 0.63 -11.07 -8.71
N ARG A 515 0.00 -11.39 -9.84
CA ARG A 515 0.40 -10.90 -11.16
C ARG A 515 -0.11 -9.48 -11.32
N ALA A 516 0.77 -8.52 -11.58
CA ALA A 516 0.39 -7.13 -11.78
C ALA A 516 1.12 -6.48 -12.95
N GLY A 517 0.54 -5.42 -13.51
CA GLY A 517 1.26 -4.57 -14.46
C GLY A 517 0.47 -3.43 -15.06
N THR A 518 1.16 -2.35 -15.42
CA THR A 518 0.57 -1.10 -15.92
C THR A 518 0.64 -1.01 -17.45
N SER A 519 -0.37 -0.42 -18.08
CA SER A 519 -0.36 -0.07 -19.51
C SER A 519 0.41 1.24 -19.79
N GLY A 520 1.24 1.27 -20.83
CA GLY A 520 1.98 2.45 -21.28
C GLY A 520 3.45 2.19 -21.68
N ASP A 521 4.14 3.21 -22.20
CA ASP A 521 5.52 3.12 -22.74
C ASP A 521 6.60 2.80 -21.70
N SER A 522 6.28 2.89 -20.41
CA SER A 522 7.12 2.45 -19.29
C SER A 522 6.52 1.25 -18.53
N GLY A 523 5.60 0.53 -19.17
CA GLY A 523 4.70 -0.44 -18.55
C GLY A 523 5.42 -1.54 -17.79
N TYR A 524 5.45 -1.42 -16.46
CA TYR A 524 5.99 -2.44 -15.58
C TYR A 524 5.08 -3.69 -15.63
N GLN A 525 5.69 -4.87 -15.72
CA GLN A 525 5.06 -6.19 -15.68
C GLN A 525 5.83 -7.09 -14.73
N GLY A 526 5.15 -7.74 -13.79
CA GLY A 526 5.81 -8.73 -12.94
C GLY A 526 4.89 -9.58 -12.09
N LEU A 527 5.54 -10.49 -11.35
CA LEU A 527 4.99 -11.27 -10.26
C LEU A 527 5.49 -10.66 -8.95
N HIS A 528 4.56 -10.28 -8.07
CA HIS A 528 4.87 -9.86 -6.71
C HIS A 528 4.64 -11.04 -5.77
N PHE A 529 5.67 -11.41 -5.02
CA PHE A 529 5.54 -12.18 -3.78
C PHE A 529 5.46 -11.17 -2.64
N ILE A 530 4.37 -11.15 -1.89
CA ILE A 530 4.05 -10.09 -0.92
C ILE A 530 3.91 -10.70 0.46
N VAL A 531 4.47 -10.06 1.48
CA VAL A 531 4.22 -10.39 2.88
C VAL A 531 3.75 -9.14 3.65
N VAL A 532 2.81 -9.35 4.57
CA VAL A 532 2.27 -8.30 5.45
C VAL A 532 3.02 -8.36 6.79
N ASN A 533 3.92 -7.41 7.01
CA ASN A 533 4.73 -7.29 8.23
C ASN A 533 3.92 -6.78 9.42
N ASN A 534 3.00 -5.84 9.17
CA ASN A 534 1.97 -5.45 10.13
C ASN A 534 0.66 -5.13 9.41
N ASP A 535 -0.36 -5.88 9.81
CA ASP A 535 -1.75 -5.75 9.40
C ASP A 535 -2.52 -4.92 10.46
N PRO A 536 -3.25 -3.85 10.10
CA PRO A 536 -4.11 -3.09 11.02
C PRO A 536 -5.36 -3.85 11.49
N PHE A 537 -5.74 -4.97 10.84
CA PHE A 537 -6.93 -5.79 11.14
C PHE A 537 -6.68 -6.97 12.07
N VAL A 538 -5.45 -7.44 12.22
CA VAL A 538 -5.09 -8.53 13.15
C VAL A 538 -5.10 -7.98 14.58
N ALA A 539 -5.47 -8.78 15.57
CA ALA A 539 -5.37 -8.37 16.97
C ALA A 539 -3.90 -8.21 17.42
N ASP A 540 -3.65 -7.56 18.56
CA ASP A 540 -2.38 -7.76 19.26
C ASP A 540 -2.28 -9.20 19.83
N GLY A 541 -1.12 -9.55 20.41
CA GLY A 541 -0.90 -10.87 21.03
C GLY A 541 -1.83 -11.19 22.21
N ASN A 542 -2.60 -10.21 22.70
CA ASN A 542 -3.59 -10.34 23.77
C ASN A 542 -5.04 -10.36 23.24
N GLY A 543 -5.24 -10.49 21.92
CA GLY A 543 -6.58 -10.48 21.31
C GLY A 543 -7.22 -9.09 21.25
N THR A 544 -6.47 -8.03 21.51
CA THR A 544 -6.98 -6.65 21.62
C THR A 544 -6.61 -5.85 20.37
N PHE A 545 -7.62 -5.51 19.56
CA PHE A 545 -7.44 -4.63 18.39
C PHE A 545 -7.13 -3.17 18.74
N ALA A 546 -7.46 -2.75 19.98
CA ALA A 546 -7.31 -1.36 20.40
C ALA A 546 -5.88 -0.83 20.23
N ASN A 547 -4.87 -1.68 20.36
CA ASN A 547 -3.45 -1.30 20.47
C ASN A 547 -2.69 -1.20 19.13
N LYS A 548 -3.33 -1.43 17.97
CA LYS A 548 -2.61 -1.43 16.68
C LYS A 548 -1.96 -0.09 16.30
N TYR A 549 -2.49 1.03 16.81
CA TYR A 549 -1.86 2.35 16.67
C TYR A 549 -0.48 2.45 17.34
N GLN A 550 -0.18 1.63 18.35
CA GLN A 550 1.13 1.59 19.01
C GLN A 550 2.25 1.12 18.06
N TYR A 551 1.92 0.46 16.94
CA TYR A 551 2.91 0.12 15.89
C TYR A 551 3.48 1.38 15.21
N TYR A 552 2.71 2.48 15.21
CA TYR A 552 3.06 3.78 14.62
C TYR A 552 3.49 4.82 15.68
N ARG A 553 3.94 4.36 16.86
CA ARG A 553 4.60 5.21 17.85
C ARG A 553 5.99 5.67 17.35
N VAL A 554 6.42 6.85 17.78
CA VAL A 554 7.66 7.54 17.33
C VAL A 554 8.88 7.29 18.24
N ASN A 555 8.76 6.39 19.21
CA ASN A 555 9.85 6.01 20.11
C ASN A 555 11.09 5.49 19.35
N VAL A 556 12.28 6.03 19.65
CA VAL A 556 13.57 5.58 19.11
C VAL A 556 14.33 4.73 20.16
N PRO A 557 14.76 3.49 19.84
CA PRO A 557 15.58 2.67 20.72
C PRO A 557 16.81 3.40 21.26
N GLY A 558 16.94 3.41 22.59
CA GLY A 558 18.12 3.94 23.28
C GLY A 558 19.13 2.83 23.60
N ALA A 559 20.35 3.23 23.95
CA ALA A 559 21.35 2.30 24.47
C ALA A 559 20.89 1.75 25.84
N VAL A 560 20.61 0.45 25.91
CA VAL A 560 20.20 -0.23 27.15
C VAL A 560 21.36 -0.21 28.14
N THR A 561 21.25 0.55 29.23
CA THR A 561 22.29 0.68 30.26
C THR A 561 22.15 -0.34 31.39
N THR A 562 20.96 -0.87 31.63
CA THR A 562 20.69 -1.97 32.57
C THR A 562 19.54 -2.85 32.09
N LEU A 563 19.80 -4.14 31.89
CA LEU A 563 18.75 -5.18 31.90
C LEU A 563 18.55 -5.59 33.35
N ASP A 564 17.46 -5.17 33.97
CA ASP A 564 17.06 -5.76 35.26
C ASP A 564 16.34 -7.09 35.01
N SER A 565 16.61 -8.09 35.84
CA SER A 565 16.26 -9.48 35.57
C SER A 565 14.87 -9.89 36.06
N ASP A 566 13.98 -8.92 36.27
CA ASP A 566 12.64 -9.12 36.86
C ASP A 566 11.58 -8.42 36.00
N GLU A 567 10.59 -9.18 35.52
CA GLU A 567 9.77 -8.85 34.33
C GLU A 567 8.71 -7.74 34.53
N SER A 568 8.71 -7.01 35.64
CA SER A 568 7.54 -6.20 36.05
C SER A 568 7.67 -4.69 35.99
N VAL A 569 8.86 -4.08 36.17
CA VAL A 569 9.01 -2.61 36.08
C VAL A 569 10.40 -2.23 35.55
N ALA A 570 10.50 -1.96 34.25
CA ALA A 570 11.57 -1.10 33.75
C ALA A 570 11.29 0.33 34.24
N THR A 571 12.02 0.81 35.25
CA THR A 571 11.95 2.21 35.69
C THR A 571 12.66 3.11 34.67
N LEU A 572 12.02 3.31 33.51
CA LEU A 572 12.46 4.15 32.41
C LEU A 572 12.36 5.64 32.79
N GLN A 573 13.30 6.12 33.61
CA GLN A 573 13.49 7.57 33.78
C GLN A 573 14.21 8.15 32.55
N GLY A 574 13.40 8.52 31.55
CA GLY A 574 13.79 9.38 30.43
C GLY A 574 13.93 8.65 29.09
N THR A 575 13.00 8.97 28.16
CA THR A 575 13.15 9.09 26.69
C THR A 575 13.90 8.03 25.85
N ALA A 576 14.34 6.92 26.43
CA ALA A 576 14.90 5.76 25.73
C ALA A 576 13.77 4.76 25.46
N ALA A 577 13.57 4.36 24.20
CA ALA A 577 12.44 3.49 23.89
C ALA A 577 12.53 2.10 24.51
N TYR A 578 11.34 1.52 24.67
CA TYR A 578 11.12 0.09 24.53
C TYR A 578 12.04 -0.56 23.49
N SER A 579 12.66 -1.66 23.93
CA SER A 579 13.74 -2.45 23.33
C SER A 579 13.96 -2.37 21.81
N SER A 580 15.22 -2.52 21.40
CA SER A 580 15.60 -2.90 20.03
C SER A 580 15.09 -4.29 19.62
N ASP A 581 14.61 -5.09 20.58
CA ASP A 581 13.96 -6.38 20.36
C ASP A 581 12.50 -6.18 19.87
N TYR A 582 12.32 -6.29 18.55
CA TYR A 582 11.02 -6.24 17.88
C TYR A 582 10.01 -7.26 18.44
N SER A 583 10.46 -8.43 18.90
CA SER A 583 9.56 -9.49 19.39
C SER A 583 8.82 -9.11 20.68
N LYS A 584 9.38 -8.17 21.46
CA LYS A 584 8.79 -7.69 22.73
C LYS A 584 7.93 -6.46 22.54
N HIS A 585 8.33 -5.55 21.64
CA HIS A 585 7.67 -4.27 21.44
C HIS A 585 7.67 -3.87 19.96
N PRO A 586 6.88 -4.51 19.09
CA PRO A 586 6.93 -4.23 17.65
C PRO A 586 6.48 -2.81 17.30
N SER A 587 7.24 -2.10 16.48
CA SER A 587 6.85 -0.87 15.79
C SER A 587 7.47 -0.78 14.40
N PHE A 588 6.95 0.12 13.57
CA PHE A 588 7.58 0.45 12.30
C PHE A 588 9.04 0.93 12.49
N VAL A 589 9.31 1.66 13.58
CA VAL A 589 10.65 2.20 13.91
C VAL A 589 11.63 1.07 14.24
N ASN A 590 11.27 0.11 15.10
CA ASN A 590 12.17 -0.99 15.51
C ASN A 590 12.02 -2.29 14.71
N PHE A 591 11.25 -2.31 13.61
CA PHE A 591 11.19 -3.43 12.66
C PHE A 591 12.57 -3.79 12.08
N VAL A 592 13.47 -2.80 11.98
CA VAL A 592 14.87 -3.00 11.62
C VAL A 592 15.76 -3.23 12.84
N SER A 593 16.86 -3.94 12.60
CA SER A 593 18.04 -4.00 13.48
C SER A 593 19.21 -3.18 12.91
N PRO A 594 19.34 -1.88 13.22
CA PRO A 594 20.56 -1.09 13.04
C PRO A 594 21.33 -0.99 14.37
N ASP A 595 22.64 -0.75 14.24
CA ASP A 595 23.56 -0.51 15.34
C ASP A 595 22.99 0.49 16.37
N SER A 596 22.82 0.02 17.63
CA SER A 596 22.35 0.81 18.78
C SER A 596 23.18 2.05 19.11
N THR A 597 24.34 2.22 18.47
CA THR A 597 25.20 3.42 18.57
C THR A 597 24.96 4.43 17.44
N SER A 598 24.25 4.05 16.36
CA SER A 598 23.92 4.93 15.22
C SER A 598 22.40 5.12 15.06
N ASN A 599 21.84 6.08 15.80
CA ASN A 599 20.39 6.40 15.76
C ASN A 599 19.88 6.91 14.40
N THR A 600 20.70 7.00 13.35
CA THR A 600 20.34 7.56 12.04
C THR A 600 19.21 6.80 11.34
N THR A 601 19.20 5.46 11.41
CA THR A 601 18.15 4.66 10.75
C THR A 601 16.82 4.74 11.50
N TYR A 602 16.86 4.67 12.84
CA TYR A 602 15.67 4.82 13.68
C TYR A 602 15.08 6.24 13.60
N ASN A 603 15.90 7.28 13.62
CA ASN A 603 15.44 8.67 13.41
C ASN A 603 14.82 8.83 12.01
N GLY A 604 15.42 8.26 10.96
CA GLY A 604 14.83 8.32 9.62
C GLY A 604 13.44 7.66 9.55
N ARG A 605 13.26 6.50 10.18
CA ARG A 605 11.94 5.86 10.29
C ARG A 605 10.95 6.67 11.12
N ARG A 606 11.42 7.30 12.21
CA ARG A 606 10.61 8.21 13.03
C ARG A 606 10.11 9.40 12.20
N GLU A 607 11.00 10.09 11.50
CA GLU A 607 10.69 11.22 10.62
C GLU A 607 9.63 10.84 9.57
N SER A 608 9.70 9.64 9.01
CA SER A 608 8.69 9.16 8.06
C SER A 608 7.33 8.85 8.71
N VAL A 609 7.29 8.35 9.96
CA VAL A 609 6.05 8.20 10.75
C VAL A 609 5.42 9.55 11.06
N GLU A 610 6.20 10.51 11.56
CA GLU A 610 5.77 11.88 11.81
C GLU A 610 5.18 12.50 10.53
N LYS A 611 5.83 12.28 9.38
CA LYS A 611 5.40 12.82 8.09
C LYS A 611 4.07 12.24 7.57
N VAL A 612 3.82 10.93 7.69
CA VAL A 612 2.55 10.36 7.22
C VAL A 612 1.37 10.68 8.14
N ILE A 613 1.59 10.73 9.46
CA ILE A 613 0.56 11.17 10.41
C ILE A 613 0.25 12.66 10.17
N LYS A 614 1.26 13.48 9.85
CA LYS A 614 1.05 14.87 9.42
C LYS A 614 0.25 14.97 8.12
N ALA A 615 0.56 14.14 7.11
CA ALA A 615 -0.09 14.18 5.81
C ALA A 615 -1.55 13.69 5.85
N ALA A 616 -1.90 12.81 6.80
CA ALA A 616 -3.24 12.30 7.01
C ALA A 616 -4.21 13.28 7.69
N LEU A 617 -3.77 14.49 8.06
CA LEU A 617 -4.66 15.54 8.53
C LEU A 617 -5.51 16.06 7.35
N ASP A 618 -6.84 15.93 7.42
CA ASP A 618 -7.83 16.44 6.43
C ASP A 618 -7.48 17.84 5.89
N SER A 619 -6.96 18.67 6.78
CA SER A 619 -6.09 19.79 6.46
C SER A 619 -5.31 20.18 7.72
N GLU A 620 -3.99 20.30 7.63
CA GLU A 620 -3.14 20.83 8.70
C GLU A 620 -3.66 22.18 9.24
N GLU A 621 -4.16 23.03 8.35
CA GLU A 621 -4.72 24.33 8.74
C GLU A 621 -6.04 24.20 9.53
N ILE A 622 -6.87 23.21 9.19
CA ILE A 622 -8.16 22.96 9.85
C ILE A 622 -7.94 22.28 11.20
N ALA A 623 -7.03 21.31 11.28
CA ALA A 623 -6.64 20.67 12.54
C ALA A 623 -6.04 21.69 13.52
N LEU A 624 -5.15 22.57 13.04
CA LEU A 624 -4.59 23.67 13.85
C LEU A 624 -5.66 24.69 14.26
N TRP A 625 -6.65 24.97 13.40
CA TRP A 625 -7.81 25.80 13.75
C TRP A 625 -8.65 25.18 14.87
N GLU A 626 -9.01 23.90 14.76
CA GLU A 626 -9.81 23.16 15.75
C GLU A 626 -9.04 23.05 17.09
N TYR A 627 -7.74 22.76 17.05
CA TYR A 627 -6.85 22.80 18.22
C TYR A 627 -6.84 24.17 18.90
N ASN A 628 -6.63 25.25 18.13
CA ASN A 628 -6.59 26.60 18.69
C ASN A 628 -7.96 27.09 19.20
N LEU A 629 -9.08 26.61 18.63
CA LEU A 629 -10.41 26.89 19.19
C LEU A 629 -10.55 26.32 20.60
N ALA A 630 -10.06 25.09 20.83
CA ALA A 630 -10.03 24.48 22.15
C ALA A 630 -9.10 25.24 23.11
N GLN A 631 -7.88 25.61 22.67
CA GLN A 631 -6.95 26.42 23.47
C GLN A 631 -7.53 27.79 23.84
N PHE A 632 -8.23 28.45 22.91
CA PHE A 632 -8.90 29.72 23.18
C PHE A 632 -10.04 29.56 24.20
N LYS A 633 -10.86 28.51 24.05
CA LYS A 633 -11.96 28.23 24.97
C LYS A 633 -11.48 27.93 26.38
N ASP A 634 -10.37 27.21 26.52
CA ASP A 634 -9.72 26.96 27.82
C ASP A 634 -9.18 28.26 28.42
N LYS A 635 -8.37 29.02 27.66
CA LYS A 635 -7.69 30.25 28.10
C LYS A 635 -8.63 31.44 28.40
N TYR A 636 -9.75 31.57 27.67
CA TYR A 636 -10.65 32.73 27.73
C TYR A 636 -12.09 32.39 28.11
N HIS A 637 -12.40 31.13 28.42
CA HIS A 637 -13.72 30.64 28.83
C HIS A 637 -14.88 31.09 27.91
N SER A 638 -14.59 31.28 26.62
CA SER A 638 -15.51 31.81 25.61
C SER A 638 -15.21 31.20 24.24
N ASP A 639 -16.20 31.15 23.35
CA ASP A 639 -16.04 30.58 22.01
C ASP A 639 -15.57 31.66 21.03
N PHE A 640 -14.38 31.50 20.43
CA PHE A 640 -13.79 32.47 19.50
C PHE A 640 -14.74 32.86 18.35
N THR A 641 -15.56 31.91 17.89
CA THR A 641 -16.54 32.11 16.82
C THR A 641 -17.60 33.17 17.13
N THR A 642 -17.84 33.49 18.40
CA THR A 642 -18.77 34.56 18.81
C THR A 642 -18.25 35.96 18.48
N PHE A 643 -16.93 36.16 18.38
CA PHE A 643 -16.30 37.44 18.07
C PHE A 643 -16.19 37.72 16.56
N LEU A 644 -16.49 36.74 15.71
CA LEU A 644 -16.31 36.84 14.25
C LEU A 644 -17.35 37.70 13.53
N GLY A 645 -18.34 38.24 14.24
CA GLY A 645 -19.30 39.20 13.68
C GLY A 645 -20.16 38.66 12.52
N LYS A 646 -20.62 39.57 11.67
CA LYS A 646 -21.59 39.29 10.59
C LYS A 646 -21.27 40.09 9.33
N THR A 647 -21.91 39.70 8.23
CA THR A 647 -21.81 40.33 6.91
C THR A 647 -23.16 40.38 6.20
N THR A 648 -23.23 41.13 5.09
CA THR A 648 -24.32 41.05 4.11
C THR A 648 -23.85 40.35 2.84
N ILE A 649 -24.53 39.27 2.44
CA ILE A 649 -24.37 38.59 1.14
C ILE A 649 -25.73 38.60 0.43
N GLU A 650 -25.79 39.07 -0.82
CA GLU A 650 -27.04 39.21 -1.60
C GLU A 650 -28.18 39.95 -0.86
N GLY A 651 -27.84 40.92 0.00
CA GLY A 651 -28.82 41.66 0.81
C GLY A 651 -29.32 40.91 2.06
N LYS A 652 -28.76 39.74 2.40
CA LYS A 652 -29.07 38.97 3.62
C LYS A 652 -27.91 39.02 4.60
N GLU A 653 -28.23 39.16 5.89
CA GLU A 653 -27.26 39.07 6.97
C GLU A 653 -26.82 37.60 7.20
N VAL A 654 -25.51 37.35 7.27
CA VAL A 654 -24.90 36.02 7.49
C VAL A 654 -23.79 36.15 8.52
N LYS A 655 -23.62 35.20 9.45
CA LYS A 655 -22.50 35.21 10.41
C LYS A 655 -21.23 34.71 9.73
N ILE A 656 -20.07 35.29 10.04
CA ILE A 656 -18.80 34.82 9.47
C ILE A 656 -18.44 33.43 9.99
N ALA A 657 -18.81 33.10 11.24
CA ALA A 657 -18.68 31.76 11.79
C ALA A 657 -19.42 30.69 10.95
N ASP A 658 -20.63 31.00 10.48
CA ASP A 658 -21.42 30.06 9.66
C ASP A 658 -20.75 29.81 8.30
N LEU A 659 -20.14 30.85 7.69
CA LEU A 659 -19.38 30.74 6.44
C LEU A 659 -18.09 29.93 6.59
N ILE A 660 -17.37 30.10 7.70
CA ILE A 660 -16.16 29.33 8.00
C ILE A 660 -16.50 27.87 8.27
N ASN A 661 -17.56 27.60 9.04
CA ASN A 661 -18.04 26.24 9.29
C ASN A 661 -18.44 25.55 7.98
N GLN A 662 -19.17 26.23 7.09
CA GLN A 662 -19.50 25.69 5.75
C GLN A 662 -18.24 25.40 4.91
N TYR A 663 -17.22 26.27 4.96
CA TYR A 663 -15.96 26.01 4.26
C TYR A 663 -15.21 24.79 4.83
N VAL A 664 -15.13 24.66 6.15
CA VAL A 664 -14.50 23.52 6.83
C VAL A 664 -15.24 22.21 6.51
N THR A 665 -16.56 22.18 6.69
CA THR A 665 -17.42 21.04 6.38
C THR A 665 -17.30 20.63 4.91
N LEU A 666 -17.51 21.56 3.97
CA LEU A 666 -17.40 21.26 2.54
C LEU A 666 -16.00 20.76 2.15
N THR A 667 -14.94 21.28 2.78
CA THR A 667 -13.57 20.84 2.49
C THR A 667 -13.32 19.42 2.99
N LYS A 668 -13.77 19.06 4.20
CA LYS A 668 -13.70 17.68 4.71
C LYS A 668 -14.55 16.73 3.86
N GLU A 669 -15.82 17.08 3.59
CA GLU A 669 -16.74 16.28 2.78
C GLU A 669 -16.22 16.03 1.35
N THR A 670 -15.78 17.08 0.64
CA THR A 670 -15.25 16.94 -0.74
C THR A 670 -14.03 16.01 -0.80
N SER A 671 -13.13 16.10 0.20
CA SER A 671 -11.92 15.25 0.26
C SER A 671 -12.28 13.78 0.51
N VAL A 672 -13.22 13.51 1.41
CA VAL A 672 -13.69 12.15 1.71
C VAL A 672 -14.43 11.55 0.50
N GLU A 673 -15.34 12.30 -0.12
CA GLU A 673 -16.07 11.88 -1.33
C GLU A 673 -15.10 11.54 -2.47
N SER A 674 -14.15 12.44 -2.78
CA SER A 674 -13.17 12.23 -3.85
C SER A 674 -12.26 11.02 -3.61
N ALA A 675 -11.83 10.78 -2.36
CA ALA A 675 -11.03 9.62 -2.00
C ALA A 675 -11.83 8.32 -2.08
N ASN A 676 -13.10 8.35 -1.65
CA ASN A 676 -14.01 7.23 -1.72
C ASN A 676 -14.30 6.83 -3.17
N ASP A 677 -14.65 7.77 -4.04
CA ASP A 677 -14.93 7.53 -5.46
C ASP A 677 -13.71 6.94 -6.18
N SER A 678 -12.52 7.47 -5.89
CA SER A 678 -11.26 6.93 -6.43
C SER A 678 -11.00 5.48 -5.99
N LEU A 679 -11.43 5.09 -4.79
CA LEU A 679 -11.26 3.74 -4.26
C LEU A 679 -12.29 2.76 -4.84
N ASP A 680 -13.56 3.16 -4.98
CA ASP A 680 -14.58 2.36 -5.68
C ASP A 680 -14.17 2.12 -7.15
N GLY A 681 -13.76 3.16 -7.88
CA GLY A 681 -13.30 3.01 -9.27
C GLY A 681 -12.10 2.06 -9.41
N SER A 682 -11.23 2.02 -8.39
CA SER A 682 -10.10 1.07 -8.33
C SER A 682 -10.60 -0.37 -8.11
N TRP A 683 -11.54 -0.58 -7.18
CA TRP A 683 -12.19 -1.88 -6.94
C TRP A 683 -12.96 -2.39 -8.16
N GLU A 684 -13.75 -1.54 -8.81
CA GLU A 684 -14.46 -1.87 -10.04
C GLU A 684 -13.50 -2.35 -11.14
N THR A 685 -12.38 -1.65 -11.31
CA THR A 685 -11.38 -1.98 -12.34
C THR A 685 -10.78 -3.36 -12.07
N TYR A 686 -10.34 -3.60 -10.84
CA TYR A 686 -9.75 -4.86 -10.41
C TYR A 686 -10.70 -6.06 -10.58
N ILE A 687 -11.96 -5.92 -10.18
CA ILE A 687 -12.96 -6.98 -10.30
C ILE A 687 -13.30 -7.26 -11.77
N LYS A 688 -13.42 -6.22 -12.61
CA LYS A 688 -13.63 -6.37 -14.06
C LYS A 688 -12.46 -7.10 -14.73
N GLU A 689 -11.22 -6.80 -14.33
CA GLU A 689 -10.01 -7.46 -14.84
C GLU A 689 -9.95 -8.94 -14.45
N ILE A 690 -10.17 -9.29 -13.18
CA ILE A 690 -10.20 -10.70 -12.72
C ILE A 690 -11.31 -11.50 -13.40
N ASN A 691 -12.51 -10.94 -13.51
CA ASN A 691 -13.65 -11.63 -14.11
C ASN A 691 -13.45 -11.82 -15.63
N LEU A 692 -12.89 -10.82 -16.31
CA LEU A 692 -12.52 -10.92 -17.73
C LEU A 692 -11.43 -11.98 -17.95
N GLU A 693 -10.37 -11.97 -17.14
CA GLU A 693 -9.31 -12.97 -17.19
C GLU A 693 -9.87 -14.39 -16.99
N THR A 694 -10.67 -14.58 -15.95
CA THR A 694 -11.27 -15.89 -15.63
C THR A 694 -12.13 -16.42 -16.79
N ALA A 695 -12.93 -15.54 -17.41
CA ALA A 695 -13.75 -15.87 -18.57
C ALA A 695 -12.93 -16.18 -19.83
N LEU A 696 -11.80 -15.50 -20.04
CA LEU A 696 -10.91 -15.75 -21.19
C LEU A 696 -10.05 -17.01 -20.99
N ALA A 697 -9.47 -17.22 -19.81
CA ALA A 697 -8.63 -18.37 -19.51
C ALA A 697 -9.42 -19.69 -19.60
N THR A 698 -10.66 -19.72 -19.12
CA THR A 698 -11.54 -20.90 -19.23
C THR A 698 -11.94 -21.25 -20.68
N GLN A 699 -11.77 -20.33 -21.63
CA GLN A 699 -12.12 -20.51 -23.05
C GLN A 699 -10.92 -20.63 -24.00
N ARG A 700 -9.75 -20.07 -23.64
CA ARG A 700 -8.65 -19.81 -24.58
C ARG A 700 -7.26 -20.15 -24.06
N MET A 701 -7.13 -20.62 -22.82
CA MET A 701 -5.84 -21.01 -22.27
C MET A 701 -5.45 -22.41 -22.77
N ILE A 702 -4.21 -22.52 -23.29
CA ILE A 702 -3.62 -23.79 -23.70
C ILE A 702 -3.48 -24.69 -22.45
N PRO A 703 -3.97 -25.94 -22.47
CA PRO A 703 -3.94 -26.82 -21.31
C PRO A 703 -2.55 -27.40 -21.07
N THR A 704 -2.24 -27.82 -19.84
CA THR A 704 -0.95 -28.45 -19.50
C THR A 704 -0.65 -29.72 -20.30
N ILE A 705 -1.65 -30.46 -20.78
CA ILE A 705 -1.47 -31.60 -21.71
C ILE A 705 -0.83 -31.17 -23.04
N GLY A 706 -0.92 -29.89 -23.42
CA GLY A 706 -0.22 -29.32 -24.56
C GLY A 706 1.31 -29.36 -24.43
N ILE A 707 1.85 -29.45 -23.22
CA ILE A 707 3.29 -29.69 -22.98
C ILE A 707 3.69 -31.05 -23.55
N ALA A 708 2.98 -32.12 -23.15
CA ALA A 708 3.23 -33.47 -23.65
C ALA A 708 3.01 -33.58 -25.16
N ALA A 709 2.01 -32.88 -25.70
CA ALA A 709 1.78 -32.82 -27.15
C ALA A 709 2.94 -32.12 -27.89
N PHE A 710 3.43 -30.97 -27.39
CA PHE A 710 4.60 -30.27 -27.92
C PHE A 710 5.86 -31.14 -27.87
N GLU A 711 6.13 -31.76 -26.72
CA GLU A 711 7.30 -32.60 -26.47
C GLU A 711 7.33 -33.89 -27.31
N SER A 712 6.18 -34.36 -27.79
CA SER A 712 6.11 -35.49 -28.75
C SER A 712 6.57 -35.10 -30.17
N GLY A 713 6.67 -33.80 -30.48
CA GLY A 713 7.21 -33.26 -31.72
C GLY A 713 6.22 -33.04 -32.87
N ASN A 714 4.94 -33.39 -32.71
CA ASN A 714 3.89 -33.07 -33.69
C ASN A 714 2.53 -32.97 -33.01
N LEU A 715 1.78 -31.90 -33.26
CA LEU A 715 0.40 -31.80 -32.79
C LEU A 715 -0.49 -32.63 -33.72
N THR A 716 -1.15 -33.68 -33.20
CA THR A 716 -2.17 -34.41 -33.95
C THR A 716 -3.34 -33.48 -34.28
N ALA A 717 -4.16 -33.79 -35.29
CA ALA A 717 -5.26 -32.89 -35.69
C ALA A 717 -6.24 -32.55 -34.54
N ALA A 718 -6.46 -33.48 -33.61
CA ALA A 718 -7.27 -33.23 -32.41
C ALA A 718 -6.53 -32.38 -31.36
N MET A 719 -5.22 -32.54 -31.22
CA MET A 719 -4.41 -31.72 -30.31
C MET A 719 -4.07 -30.34 -30.89
N GLU A 720 -4.12 -30.15 -32.22
CA GLU A 720 -4.06 -28.83 -32.84
C GLU A 720 -5.26 -27.99 -32.39
N GLU A 721 -6.50 -28.47 -32.50
CA GLU A 721 -7.70 -27.73 -32.06
C GLU A 721 -7.72 -27.37 -30.55
N ILE A 722 -6.99 -28.13 -29.73
CA ILE A 722 -6.90 -27.96 -28.26
C ILE A 722 -5.69 -27.11 -27.83
N CYS A 723 -4.53 -27.28 -28.48
CA CYS A 723 -3.26 -26.64 -28.07
C CYS A 723 -2.86 -25.45 -28.97
N TYR A 724 -3.61 -25.21 -30.04
CA TYR A 724 -3.38 -24.14 -30.99
C TYR A 724 -4.58 -23.20 -31.04
N VAL A 725 -4.48 -22.12 -30.26
CA VAL A 725 -5.42 -20.99 -30.29
C VAL A 725 -4.81 -19.91 -31.19
N ASP A 726 -5.42 -19.71 -32.37
CA ASP A 726 -5.09 -18.63 -33.33
C ASP A 726 -5.35 -17.25 -32.71
#